data_AF-D0LGQ1-F1
#
_entry.id   AF-D0LGQ1-F1
#
_cell.length_a   1.000
_cell.length_b   1.000
_cell.length_c   1.000
_cell.angle_alpha   90.00
_cell.angle_beta   90.00
_cell.angle_gamma   90.00
#
_symmetry.space_group_name_H-M   'P 1'
#
loop_
_entity.id
_entity.type
_entity.pdbx_description
1 polymer ?
#
loop_
_entity_poly.entity_id
_entity_poly.type
_entity_poly.pdbx_seq_one_letter_code
_entity_poly.pdbx_strand_id
1 'polypeptide(L)'
;MIRAMNLPKLTAQLELAASFSDRQALVEAAAAEASPAELKEIARLLNHRVLAVRLGAIEILERARFRPVLPILAAATRQRRGDERVLAARAVSRLAQREDRETLEPLARAWLGGADKYLHGHGQALLAALGVGGDASPASASPASASPGASADRPGAAASATNHDLAGITAPDRVQRARALSLLLARSGAGAALVQGLLASKHAGVRVDLLQALASLGGQALVAAAPHLLERGDSDVVALIGRALLGHLGELAEAPHTRLRTAIERAQRRLSGDELAISALHECLLELEVESAIDTLAAQVDTLAVDTVQRIATHIAALPPERRRPLLPKLLAAFEYAPRRALLFADSLHAAWPELRPPRRAALREILSSAAGSALPRGLPDASLRAIGQLYALALEPGARPPEAVLLALDRSDDAAVLSTAVAIHETLATEAAARRLAAYLDEPDEAVRAAAHQALLRLSEDAEAPYRVRFRDDGKAEIAPDYRTPEGEALRAEHGSLRSDSGEAYLLDARGRPVAERDTEWRGCRCCERPRVLVREGDERPTCPVTGEAHLLEDGRTVLERDHPLGGCDECESVAPLLRHGNEVRCETCETTHVQRRGRYRAQRRPREHAEIAEPLPQDQPLAPQPQTLPTPPSASDLELVEPAIARAMAANVFVLGSGLEQSWTGSGVIVARDGNELAILTNRHVVEDVDAGGRSHVASVRVYTISGELKRARVVWRAERGMDLALLSIRIDEPERVTVTELQAGPCVVGERLFSIGNPLGLSWSYASGTLAAFRTFTSKAGLEVRFVHSHVNMSHGSSGGGLYHEKGHLVGINSFIGGTAVGPGGVQSFSIAMPSALDALRREGVRFAGKPLVP
;
A
#
# COMPACT_ATOMS: atom_id res chain seq x y z
N MET A 1 -5.93 -5.28 -29.19
CA MET A 1 -5.75 -3.81 -29.10
C MET A 1 -5.47 -3.48 -27.65
N ILE A 2 -4.32 -2.87 -27.41
CA ILE A 2 -3.66 -2.64 -26.12
C ILE A 2 -4.56 -1.76 -25.23
N ARG A 3 -4.72 -2.13 -23.95
CA ARG A 3 -5.52 -1.39 -22.95
C ARG A 3 -5.00 0.04 -22.83
N ALA A 4 -5.87 1.04 -22.98
CA ALA A 4 -5.52 2.42 -22.69
C ALA A 4 -5.43 2.63 -21.16
N MET A 5 -4.34 3.23 -20.70
CA MET A 5 -4.11 3.66 -19.33
C MET A 5 -4.97 4.90 -19.02
N ASN A 6 -5.74 4.84 -17.93
CA ASN A 6 -6.57 5.95 -17.49
C ASN A 6 -5.70 6.99 -16.75
N LEU A 7 -5.31 8.06 -17.45
CA LEU A 7 -4.44 9.11 -16.92
C LEU A 7 -5.01 9.80 -15.67
N PRO A 8 -6.30 10.19 -15.59
CA PRO A 8 -6.89 10.70 -14.35
C PRO A 8 -6.70 9.77 -13.15
N LYS A 9 -6.87 8.46 -13.36
CA LYS A 9 -6.66 7.44 -12.32
C LYS A 9 -5.19 7.34 -11.91
N LEU A 10 -4.25 7.39 -12.86
CA LEU A 10 -2.82 7.39 -12.54
C LEU A 10 -2.42 8.64 -11.74
N THR A 11 -2.85 9.83 -12.17
CA THR A 11 -2.59 11.09 -11.46
C THR A 11 -3.09 11.00 -10.03
N ALA A 12 -4.32 10.54 -9.83
CA ALA A 12 -4.91 10.32 -8.52
C ALA A 12 -4.10 9.36 -7.63
N GLN A 13 -3.64 8.25 -8.21
CA GLN A 13 -2.84 7.28 -7.48
C GLN A 13 -1.47 7.85 -7.10
N LEU A 14 -0.85 8.66 -7.96
CA LEU A 14 0.41 9.34 -7.67
C LEU A 14 0.26 10.45 -6.64
N GLU A 15 -0.87 11.15 -6.59
CA GLU A 15 -1.19 12.14 -5.53
C GLU A 15 -1.33 11.47 -4.16
N LEU A 16 -1.90 10.27 -4.13
CA LEU A 16 -2.19 9.51 -2.92
C LEU A 16 -1.04 8.57 -2.50
N ALA A 17 0.03 8.48 -3.29
CA ALA A 17 1.19 7.69 -2.96
C ALA A 17 1.89 8.28 -1.73
N ALA A 18 1.57 7.73 -0.55
CA ALA A 18 2.08 8.16 0.74
C ALA A 18 3.56 7.79 0.92
N SER A 19 3.97 6.66 0.34
CA SER A 19 5.34 6.13 0.43
C SER A 19 6.07 6.11 -0.92
N PHE A 20 7.40 6.09 -0.85
CA PHE A 20 8.26 5.81 -2.01
C PHE A 20 7.89 4.48 -2.68
N SER A 21 7.53 3.46 -1.88
CA SER A 21 7.15 2.13 -2.34
C SER A 21 5.84 2.13 -3.14
N ASP A 22 4.82 2.86 -2.68
CA ASP A 22 3.53 2.99 -3.39
C ASP A 22 3.72 3.69 -4.73
N ARG A 23 4.52 4.76 -4.72
CA ARG A 23 4.88 5.48 -5.96
C ARG A 23 5.63 4.56 -6.90
N GLN A 24 6.56 3.75 -6.39
CA GLN A 24 7.36 2.86 -7.23
C GLN A 24 6.53 1.74 -7.87
N ALA A 25 5.57 1.15 -7.16
CA ALA A 25 4.66 0.16 -7.75
C ALA A 25 3.82 0.75 -8.88
N LEU A 26 3.32 1.98 -8.72
CA LEU A 26 2.59 2.72 -9.75
C LEU A 26 3.48 3.07 -10.94
N VAL A 27 4.70 3.53 -10.67
CA VAL A 27 5.71 3.83 -11.69
C VAL A 27 6.05 2.59 -12.51
N GLU A 28 6.25 1.44 -11.86
CA GLU A 28 6.60 0.18 -12.51
C GLU A 28 5.47 -0.33 -13.42
N ALA A 29 4.23 -0.27 -12.96
CA ALA A 29 3.07 -0.64 -13.76
C ALA A 29 2.88 0.32 -14.95
N ALA A 30 2.87 1.64 -14.70
CA ALA A 30 2.63 2.64 -15.75
C ALA A 30 3.76 2.65 -16.80
N ALA A 31 5.02 2.49 -16.41
CA ALA A 31 6.14 2.47 -17.35
C ALA A 31 6.16 1.21 -18.23
N ALA A 32 5.64 0.07 -17.74
CA ALA A 32 5.59 -1.18 -18.50
C ALA A 32 4.42 -1.23 -19.48
N GLU A 33 3.30 -0.57 -19.17
CA GLU A 33 2.04 -0.69 -19.92
C GLU A 33 1.75 0.49 -20.85
N ALA A 34 2.34 1.68 -20.61
CA ALA A 34 2.02 2.90 -21.36
C ALA A 34 2.53 2.90 -22.80
N SER A 35 1.64 3.27 -23.73
CA SER A 35 1.96 3.56 -25.12
C SER A 35 2.70 4.90 -25.31
N PRO A 36 3.35 5.13 -26.46
CA PRO A 36 4.02 6.41 -26.73
C PRO A 36 3.09 7.64 -26.66
N ALA A 37 1.82 7.50 -27.01
CA ALA A 37 0.82 8.57 -26.89
C ALA A 37 0.53 8.89 -25.42
N GLU A 38 0.39 7.87 -24.58
CA GLU A 38 0.15 8.02 -23.15
C GLU A 38 1.37 8.57 -22.42
N LEU A 39 2.59 8.19 -22.82
CA LEU A 39 3.82 8.78 -22.27
C LEU A 39 3.92 10.29 -22.59
N LYS A 40 3.41 10.74 -23.74
CA LYS A 40 3.30 12.17 -24.07
C LYS A 40 2.31 12.89 -23.15
N GLU A 41 1.22 12.23 -22.79
CA GLU A 41 0.27 12.76 -21.80
C GLU A 41 0.86 12.80 -20.38
N ILE A 42 1.57 11.73 -19.95
CA ILE A 42 2.29 11.70 -18.68
C ILE A 42 3.34 12.82 -18.61
N ALA A 43 4.01 13.15 -19.73
CA ALA A 43 4.97 14.26 -19.74
C ALA A 43 4.34 15.61 -19.38
N ARG A 44 3.03 15.81 -19.58
CA ARG A 44 2.32 17.02 -19.13
C ARG A 44 2.24 17.12 -17.60
N LEU A 45 2.27 15.98 -16.91
CA LEU A 45 2.28 15.90 -15.45
C LEU A 45 3.58 16.44 -14.82
N LEU A 46 4.64 16.66 -15.60
CA LEU A 46 5.86 17.35 -15.12
C LEU A 46 5.61 18.80 -14.69
N ASN A 47 4.49 19.40 -15.11
CA ASN A 47 4.05 20.72 -14.67
C ASN A 47 2.95 20.67 -13.60
N HIS A 48 2.61 19.48 -13.09
CA HIS A 48 1.59 19.31 -12.07
C HIS A 48 1.96 20.03 -10.78
N ARG A 49 0.99 20.56 -10.01
CA ARG A 49 1.27 21.31 -8.77
C ARG A 49 1.75 20.42 -7.61
N VAL A 50 1.26 19.19 -7.56
CA VAL A 50 1.65 18.19 -6.54
C VAL A 50 3.03 17.61 -6.86
N LEU A 51 3.98 17.74 -5.92
CA LEU A 51 5.36 17.24 -6.08
C LEU A 51 5.38 15.73 -6.33
N ALA A 52 4.62 14.93 -5.58
CA ALA A 52 4.58 13.48 -5.73
C ALA A 52 4.20 13.04 -7.17
N VAL A 53 3.27 13.74 -7.81
CA VAL A 53 2.88 13.52 -9.21
C VAL A 53 4.02 13.85 -10.16
N ARG A 54 4.71 14.99 -9.96
CA ARG A 54 5.88 15.35 -10.78
C ARG A 54 6.99 14.33 -10.64
N LEU A 55 7.30 13.89 -9.42
CA LEU A 55 8.33 12.87 -9.16
C LEU A 55 7.95 11.54 -9.83
N GLY A 56 6.70 11.09 -9.67
CA GLY A 56 6.21 9.86 -10.32
C GLY A 56 6.27 9.95 -11.84
N ALA A 57 5.90 11.10 -12.43
CA ALA A 57 6.01 11.32 -13.86
C ALA A 57 7.47 11.25 -14.36
N ILE A 58 8.42 11.88 -13.66
CA ILE A 58 9.85 11.76 -13.98
C ILE A 58 10.30 10.30 -13.99
N GLU A 59 9.92 9.54 -12.95
CA GLU A 59 10.32 8.13 -12.79
C GLU A 59 9.68 7.21 -13.84
N ILE A 60 8.41 7.43 -14.20
CA ILE A 60 7.73 6.69 -15.28
C ILE A 60 8.44 6.93 -16.61
N LEU A 61 8.69 8.19 -16.96
CA LEU A 61 9.29 8.58 -18.24
C LEU A 61 10.74 8.10 -18.36
N GLU A 62 11.51 8.16 -17.26
CA GLU A 62 12.84 7.57 -17.18
C GLU A 62 12.80 6.06 -17.43
N ARG A 63 11.90 5.35 -16.74
CA ARG A 63 11.84 3.89 -16.75
C ARG A 63 11.30 3.32 -18.07
N ALA A 64 10.34 4.02 -18.68
CA ALA A 64 9.86 3.76 -20.03
C ALA A 64 10.86 4.15 -21.12
N ARG A 65 12.01 4.74 -20.75
CA ARG A 65 13.04 5.27 -21.67
C ARG A 65 12.50 6.27 -22.70
N PHE A 66 11.54 7.10 -22.30
CA PHE A 66 10.85 8.03 -23.19
C PHE A 66 11.69 9.29 -23.48
N ARG A 67 12.57 9.22 -24.48
CA ARG A 67 13.52 10.31 -24.83
C ARG A 67 12.90 11.67 -25.21
N PRO A 68 11.70 11.79 -25.82
CA PRO A 68 11.14 13.09 -26.19
C PRO A 68 10.97 14.09 -25.03
N VAL A 69 11.02 13.62 -23.77
CA VAL A 69 10.92 14.45 -22.58
C VAL A 69 12.23 15.17 -22.19
N LEU A 70 13.37 14.81 -22.78
CA LEU A 70 14.70 15.33 -22.42
C LEU A 70 14.77 16.87 -22.30
N PRO A 71 14.20 17.68 -23.22
CA PRO A 71 14.21 19.13 -23.09
C PRO A 71 13.46 19.65 -21.84
N ILE A 72 12.35 18.99 -21.50
CA ILE A 72 11.51 19.35 -20.35
C ILE A 72 12.25 19.02 -19.05
N LEU A 73 12.85 17.83 -18.96
CA LEU A 73 13.65 17.45 -17.80
C LEU A 73 14.89 18.34 -17.63
N ALA A 74 15.58 18.67 -18.73
CA ALA A 74 16.71 19.58 -18.70
C ALA A 74 16.31 20.98 -18.19
N ALA A 75 15.16 21.51 -18.61
CA ALA A 75 14.61 22.76 -18.08
C ALA A 75 14.29 22.64 -16.58
N ALA A 76 13.69 21.52 -16.15
CA ALA A 76 13.38 21.27 -14.75
C ALA A 76 14.63 21.30 -13.86
N THR A 77 15.78 20.78 -14.32
CA THR A 77 17.04 20.85 -13.54
C THR A 77 17.58 22.27 -13.32
N ARG A 78 17.14 23.25 -14.12
CA ARG A 78 17.50 24.67 -13.97
C ARG A 78 16.48 25.45 -13.13
N GLN A 79 15.20 25.10 -13.25
CA GLN A 79 14.08 25.86 -12.70
C GLN A 79 13.59 25.33 -11.34
N ARG A 80 13.83 24.04 -11.04
CA ARG A 80 13.32 23.36 -9.85
C ARG A 80 14.42 23.13 -8.81
N ARG A 81 14.02 22.78 -7.59
CA ARG A 81 14.90 22.57 -6.42
C ARG A 81 14.61 21.22 -5.76
N GLY A 82 15.47 20.78 -4.83
CA GLY A 82 15.28 19.56 -4.03
C GLY A 82 15.22 18.27 -4.85
N ASP A 83 14.45 17.30 -4.38
CA ASP A 83 14.36 15.95 -4.96
C ASP A 83 13.96 15.95 -6.44
N GLU A 84 13.08 16.87 -6.85
CA GLU A 84 12.64 17.01 -8.24
C GLU A 84 13.81 17.36 -9.17
N ARG A 85 14.69 18.25 -8.72
CA ARG A 85 15.89 18.65 -9.47
C ARG A 85 16.86 17.48 -9.63
N VAL A 86 17.07 16.72 -8.55
CA VAL A 86 18.00 15.58 -8.53
C VAL A 86 17.46 14.42 -9.37
N LEU A 87 16.17 14.10 -9.24
CA LEU A 87 15.49 13.08 -10.05
C LEU A 87 15.49 13.44 -11.54
N ALA A 88 15.21 14.71 -11.87
CA ALA A 88 15.31 15.17 -13.25
C ALA A 88 16.75 15.06 -13.79
N ALA A 89 17.77 15.40 -13.00
CA ALA A 89 19.17 15.28 -13.41
C ALA A 89 19.60 13.82 -13.61
N ARG A 90 19.14 12.91 -12.74
CA ARG A 90 19.33 11.46 -12.89
C ARG A 90 18.69 10.96 -14.18
N ALA A 91 17.44 11.33 -14.43
CA ALA A 91 16.69 10.92 -15.60
C ALA A 91 17.36 11.42 -16.90
N VAL A 92 17.77 12.70 -16.95
CA VAL A 92 18.55 13.26 -18.06
C VAL A 92 19.83 12.47 -18.29
N SER A 93 20.59 12.16 -17.24
CA SER A 93 21.86 11.42 -17.33
C SER A 93 21.69 9.99 -17.86
N ARG A 94 20.53 9.36 -17.60
CA ARG A 94 20.24 7.97 -18.03
C ARG A 94 19.58 7.88 -19.41
N LEU A 95 18.85 8.91 -19.81
CA LEU A 95 18.15 8.97 -21.09
C LEU A 95 19.02 9.54 -22.22
N ALA A 96 20.02 10.36 -21.88
CA ALA A 96 20.91 11.00 -22.83
C ALA A 96 21.76 9.98 -23.61
N GLN A 97 21.99 10.27 -24.89
CA GLN A 97 22.83 9.51 -25.81
C GLN A 97 23.85 10.43 -26.49
N ARG A 98 24.81 9.85 -27.22
CA ARG A 98 25.88 10.61 -27.90
C ARG A 98 25.38 11.69 -28.86
N GLU A 99 24.22 11.49 -29.47
CA GLU A 99 23.57 12.45 -30.37
C GLU A 99 23.02 13.70 -29.63
N ASP A 100 22.76 13.61 -28.33
CA ASP A 100 22.25 14.72 -27.51
C ASP A 100 23.39 15.67 -27.05
N ARG A 101 24.62 15.44 -27.51
CA ARG A 101 25.83 16.11 -27.02
C ARG A 101 25.77 17.63 -27.17
N GLU A 102 25.39 18.12 -28.33
CA GLU A 102 25.33 19.57 -28.60
C GLU A 102 24.40 20.30 -27.63
N THR A 103 23.31 19.63 -27.21
CA THR A 103 22.28 20.24 -26.37
C THR A 103 22.56 20.07 -24.87
N LEU A 104 23.14 18.94 -24.45
CA LEU A 104 23.28 18.58 -23.04
C LEU A 104 24.70 18.73 -22.47
N GLU A 105 25.75 18.81 -23.29
CA GLU A 105 27.12 19.01 -22.80
C GLU A 105 27.29 20.32 -21.98
N PRO A 106 26.74 21.48 -22.40
CA PRO A 106 26.81 22.71 -21.60
C PRO A 106 26.12 22.56 -20.24
N LEU A 107 25.02 21.80 -20.18
CA LEU A 107 24.29 21.51 -18.94
C LEU A 107 25.14 20.65 -18.00
N ALA A 108 25.78 19.61 -18.53
CA ALA A 108 26.66 18.72 -17.77
C ALA A 108 27.85 19.49 -17.16
N ARG A 109 28.48 20.38 -17.95
CA ARG A 109 29.58 21.25 -17.48
C ARG A 109 29.12 22.25 -16.43
N ALA A 110 27.91 22.81 -16.57
CA ALA A 110 27.32 23.68 -15.56
C ALA A 110 27.05 22.94 -14.23
N TRP A 111 26.64 21.67 -14.27
CA TRP A 111 26.48 20.84 -13.07
C TRP A 111 27.82 20.54 -12.38
N LEU A 112 28.89 20.34 -13.15
CA LEU A 112 30.24 20.11 -12.60
C LEU A 112 30.83 21.36 -11.94
N GLY A 113 30.60 22.53 -12.54
CA GLY A 113 31.10 23.83 -12.04
C GLY A 113 30.21 24.50 -10.99
N GLY A 114 29.02 23.95 -10.72
CA GLY A 114 28.06 24.53 -9.79
C GLY A 114 28.36 24.23 -8.32
N ALA A 115 27.81 25.05 -7.41
CA ALA A 115 27.89 24.83 -5.96
C ALA A 115 27.04 23.64 -5.46
N ASP A 116 26.11 23.15 -6.29
CA ASP A 116 25.22 22.03 -5.97
C ASP A 116 25.92 20.68 -6.19
N LYS A 117 26.42 20.09 -5.10
CA LYS A 117 27.22 18.87 -5.10
C LYS A 117 26.44 17.62 -5.53
N TYR A 118 25.11 17.64 -5.49
CA TYR A 118 24.27 16.52 -5.92
C TYR A 118 24.29 16.35 -7.44
N LEU A 119 24.42 17.46 -8.16
CA LEU A 119 24.47 17.46 -9.61
C LEU A 119 25.85 17.09 -10.15
N HIS A 120 26.90 17.19 -9.35
CA HIS A 120 28.26 16.90 -9.78
C HIS A 120 28.42 15.45 -10.29
N GLY A 121 27.94 14.46 -9.53
CA GLY A 121 27.97 13.05 -9.95
C GLY A 121 27.12 12.77 -11.20
N HIS A 122 25.97 13.45 -11.32
CA HIS A 122 25.13 13.37 -12.51
C HIS A 122 25.78 14.06 -13.72
N GLY A 123 26.53 15.14 -13.52
CA GLY A 123 27.31 15.81 -14.58
C GLY A 123 28.40 14.91 -15.16
N GLN A 124 29.10 14.16 -14.31
CA GLN A 124 30.07 13.15 -14.74
C GLN A 124 29.38 12.03 -15.54
N ALA A 125 28.27 11.49 -15.02
CA ALA A 125 27.49 10.46 -15.68
C ALA A 125 26.93 10.92 -17.04
N LEU A 126 26.47 12.16 -17.12
CA LEU A 126 25.96 12.77 -18.36
C LEU A 126 27.09 12.96 -19.38
N LEU A 127 28.25 13.51 -19.01
CA LEU A 127 29.39 13.61 -19.93
C LEU A 127 29.83 12.23 -20.46
N ALA A 128 29.83 11.21 -19.60
CA ALA A 128 30.12 9.84 -20.00
C ALA A 128 29.09 9.31 -21.02
N ALA A 129 27.80 9.52 -20.78
CA ALA A 129 26.72 9.14 -21.70
C ALA A 129 26.81 9.85 -23.06
N LEU A 130 27.25 11.11 -23.06
CA LEU A 130 27.48 11.93 -24.26
C LEU A 130 28.76 11.55 -25.02
N GLY A 131 29.57 10.62 -24.49
CA GLY A 131 30.83 10.21 -25.10
C GLY A 131 31.95 11.24 -24.98
N VAL A 132 31.86 12.15 -24.00
CA VAL A 132 32.88 13.16 -23.71
C VAL A 132 33.87 12.56 -22.70
N GLY A 133 34.88 11.87 -23.22
CA GLY A 133 36.03 11.39 -22.44
C GLY A 133 37.05 12.50 -22.25
N GLY A 134 37.44 12.74 -21.00
CA GLY A 134 38.65 13.48 -20.66
C GLY A 134 39.78 12.50 -20.36
N ASP A 135 40.92 12.69 -21.00
CA ASP A 135 42.22 12.22 -20.53
C ASP A 135 42.42 12.68 -19.08
N ALA A 136 42.32 11.74 -18.15
CA ALA A 136 42.77 11.93 -16.78
C ALA A 136 43.36 10.60 -16.30
N SER A 137 44.62 10.39 -16.66
CA SER A 137 45.50 9.43 -16.00
C SER A 137 45.57 9.76 -14.49
N PRO A 138 45.56 8.77 -13.58
CA PRO A 138 45.78 9.05 -12.17
C PRO A 138 47.24 9.46 -11.98
N ALA A 139 47.48 10.76 -11.82
CA ALA A 139 48.79 11.27 -11.46
C ALA A 139 49.20 10.71 -10.09
N SER A 140 50.31 9.97 -10.12
CA SER A 140 51.12 9.55 -8.98
C SER A 140 51.35 10.68 -7.98
N ALA A 141 50.93 10.46 -6.73
CA ALA A 141 51.50 11.13 -5.58
C ALA A 141 52.36 10.11 -4.81
N SER A 142 53.68 10.29 -4.89
CA SER A 142 54.69 9.52 -4.14
C SER A 142 54.54 9.67 -2.62
N PRO A 143 54.98 8.66 -1.83
CA PRO A 143 55.00 8.73 -0.38
C PRO A 143 56.24 9.51 0.09
N ALA A 144 56.05 10.49 0.97
CA ALA A 144 57.15 11.10 1.73
C ALA A 144 57.17 10.53 3.14
N SER A 145 58.31 9.94 3.48
CA SER A 145 58.71 9.34 4.76
C SER A 145 58.94 10.37 5.87
N ALA A 146 58.55 10.05 7.11
CA ALA A 146 59.35 10.35 8.32
C ALA A 146 58.93 9.48 9.53
N SER A 147 59.96 8.82 10.07
CA SER A 147 60.18 7.86 11.17
C SER A 147 59.61 8.16 12.59
N PRO A 148 59.75 7.21 13.56
CA PRO A 148 58.90 7.07 14.75
C PRO A 148 59.50 7.65 16.05
N GLY A 149 58.65 7.87 17.06
CA GLY A 149 59.07 8.19 18.42
C GLY A 149 57.98 7.86 19.45
N ALA A 150 58.32 6.97 20.39
CA ALA A 150 57.46 6.48 21.47
C ALA A 150 57.46 7.42 22.69
N SER A 151 56.36 7.44 23.46
CA SER A 151 56.36 7.28 24.94
C SER A 151 54.92 7.18 25.49
N ALA A 152 54.81 6.52 26.65
CA ALA A 152 53.60 6.02 27.28
C ALA A 152 52.97 6.96 28.34
N ASP A 153 51.74 6.59 28.75
CA ASP A 153 51.03 6.86 30.01
C ASP A 153 50.49 8.27 30.36
N ARG A 154 49.16 8.42 30.31
CA ARG A 154 48.26 8.46 31.50
C ARG A 154 46.76 8.63 31.13
N PRO A 155 45.81 8.22 32.01
CA PRO A 155 44.39 8.06 31.68
C PRO A 155 43.52 9.28 32.03
N GLY A 156 42.45 9.48 31.25
CA GLY A 156 41.26 10.25 31.65
C GLY A 156 40.92 11.48 30.79
N ALA A 157 40.09 11.31 29.75
CA ALA A 157 39.15 12.31 29.24
C ALA A 157 38.26 11.68 28.15
N ALA A 158 36.97 12.05 28.11
CA ALA A 158 35.96 11.53 27.20
C ALA A 158 36.43 11.52 25.72
N ALA A 159 36.30 10.37 25.06
CA ALA A 159 36.83 10.12 23.72
C ALA A 159 36.19 11.03 22.65
N SER A 160 36.98 11.97 22.12
CA SER A 160 36.75 12.53 20.79
C SER A 160 37.22 11.50 19.76
N ALA A 161 36.45 11.32 18.68
CA ALA A 161 36.88 10.49 17.56
C ALA A 161 38.20 11.03 17.00
N THR A 162 39.17 10.15 16.73
CA THR A 162 40.43 10.59 16.12
C THR A 162 40.17 11.03 14.67
N ASN A 163 41.00 11.95 14.13
CA ASN A 163 40.91 12.35 12.71
C ASN A 163 41.00 11.15 11.75
N HIS A 164 41.64 10.06 12.18
CA HIS A 164 41.77 8.82 11.40
C HIS A 164 40.45 8.02 11.39
N ASP A 165 39.73 7.96 12.50
CA ASP A 165 38.40 7.33 12.58
C ASP A 165 37.38 8.09 11.69
N LEU A 166 37.45 9.44 11.67
CA LEU A 166 36.57 10.26 10.85
C LEU A 166 36.79 10.04 9.34
N ALA A 167 38.05 9.88 8.91
CA ALA A 167 38.39 9.65 7.50
C ALA A 167 37.83 8.31 7.00
N GLY A 168 37.84 7.26 7.83
CA GLY A 168 37.30 5.95 7.48
C GLY A 168 35.76 5.95 7.34
N ILE A 169 35.05 6.62 8.25
CA ILE A 169 33.57 6.65 8.23
C ILE A 169 33.00 7.66 7.22
N THR A 170 33.77 8.66 6.80
CA THR A 170 33.37 9.62 5.76
C THR A 170 33.89 9.25 4.36
N ALA A 171 34.57 8.10 4.24
CA ALA A 171 35.13 7.62 2.98
C ALA A 171 34.03 7.48 1.90
N PRO A 172 34.28 7.88 0.64
CA PRO A 172 33.31 7.74 -0.44
C PRO A 172 33.11 6.28 -0.86
N ASP A 173 34.13 5.43 -0.70
CA ASP A 173 34.04 3.99 -0.96
C ASP A 173 33.08 3.29 0.02
N ARG A 174 32.10 2.56 -0.54
CA ARG A 174 31.00 1.98 0.23
C ARG A 174 31.45 0.82 1.11
N VAL A 175 32.43 0.03 0.67
CA VAL A 175 32.91 -1.17 1.38
C VAL A 175 33.79 -0.76 2.56
N GLN A 176 34.71 0.18 2.34
CA GLN A 176 35.56 0.75 3.38
C GLN A 176 34.72 1.47 4.44
N ARG A 177 33.73 2.26 4.01
CA ARG A 177 32.81 2.95 4.92
C ARG A 177 31.97 1.97 5.74
N ALA A 178 31.37 0.96 5.11
CA ALA A 178 30.59 -0.06 5.83
C ALA A 178 31.42 -0.75 6.91
N ARG A 179 32.67 -1.13 6.58
CA ARG A 179 33.61 -1.73 7.54
C ARG A 179 33.96 -0.78 8.69
N ALA A 180 34.22 0.49 8.39
CA ALA A 180 34.54 1.50 9.40
C ALA A 180 33.35 1.76 10.34
N LEU A 181 32.12 1.81 9.79
CA LEU A 181 30.89 1.96 10.57
C LEU A 181 30.64 0.76 11.47
N SER A 182 30.79 -0.47 10.97
CA SER A 182 30.65 -1.68 11.79
C SER A 182 31.62 -1.69 12.98
N LEU A 183 32.87 -1.25 12.76
CA LEU A 183 33.86 -1.14 13.83
C LEU A 183 33.55 -0.02 14.83
N LEU A 184 33.01 1.10 14.35
CA LEU A 184 32.63 2.24 15.19
C LEU A 184 31.44 1.92 16.09
N LEU A 185 30.41 1.26 15.55
CA LEU A 185 29.20 0.90 16.29
C LEU A 185 29.48 -0.08 17.45
N ALA A 186 30.60 -0.81 17.39
CA ALA A 186 31.07 -1.66 18.48
C ALA A 186 31.81 -0.91 19.61
N ARG A 187 32.03 0.42 19.49
CA ARG A 187 32.80 1.23 20.44
C ARG A 187 31.92 2.18 21.26
N SER A 188 32.35 2.49 22.50
CA SER A 188 31.77 3.56 23.31
C SER A 188 32.01 4.93 22.66
N GLY A 189 30.98 5.77 22.56
CA GLY A 189 31.08 7.11 21.95
C GLY A 189 30.76 7.20 20.46
N ALA A 190 30.25 6.12 19.85
CA ALA A 190 29.86 6.06 18.44
C ALA A 190 28.97 7.24 18.01
N GLY A 191 28.01 7.65 18.85
CA GLY A 191 27.10 8.77 18.54
C GLY A 191 27.82 10.09 18.27
N ALA A 192 28.85 10.44 19.05
CA ALA A 192 29.59 11.69 18.86
C ALA A 192 30.39 11.69 17.55
N ALA A 193 30.99 10.55 17.20
CA ALA A 193 31.72 10.37 15.94
C ALA A 193 30.79 10.45 14.71
N LEU A 194 29.59 9.85 14.80
CA LEU A 194 28.58 9.92 13.74
C LEU A 194 28.06 11.35 13.54
N VAL A 195 27.81 12.10 14.61
CA VAL A 195 27.42 13.51 14.54
C VAL A 195 28.51 14.36 13.86
N GLN A 196 29.77 14.16 14.23
CA GLN A 196 30.88 14.85 13.58
C GLN A 196 31.02 14.46 12.11
N GLY A 197 30.87 13.17 11.78
CA GLY A 197 30.86 12.68 10.41
C GLY A 197 29.74 13.29 9.56
N LEU A 198 28.53 13.43 10.13
CA LEU A 198 27.38 14.06 9.47
C LEU A 198 27.66 15.53 9.11
N LEU A 199 28.25 16.28 10.05
CA LEU A 199 28.60 17.69 9.85
C LEU A 199 29.78 17.87 8.89
N ALA A 200 30.76 16.97 8.92
CA ALA A 200 31.97 17.06 8.10
C ALA A 200 31.77 16.54 6.67
N SER A 201 30.89 15.55 6.48
CA SER A 201 30.66 14.92 5.19
C SER A 201 30.05 15.92 4.20
N LYS A 202 30.55 15.91 2.96
CA LYS A 202 30.02 16.68 1.82
C LYS A 202 29.20 15.82 0.85
N HIS A 203 29.06 14.52 1.13
CA HIS A 203 28.41 13.54 0.26
C HIS A 203 27.09 13.07 0.86
N ALA A 204 26.00 13.19 0.10
CA ALA A 204 24.66 12.87 0.57
C ALA A 204 24.46 11.40 0.93
N GLY A 205 24.94 10.47 0.10
CA GLY A 205 24.86 9.03 0.40
C GLY A 205 25.61 8.67 1.68
N VAL A 206 26.75 9.32 1.94
CA VAL A 206 27.50 9.16 3.19
C VAL A 206 26.70 9.72 4.37
N ARG A 207 26.06 10.89 4.22
CA ARG A 207 25.20 11.46 5.27
C ARG A 207 24.00 10.56 5.60
N VAL A 208 23.38 9.94 4.60
CA VAL A 208 22.29 8.98 4.82
C VAL A 208 22.78 7.74 5.57
N ASP A 209 23.90 7.14 5.13
CA ASP A 209 24.49 5.97 5.81
C ASP A 209 24.86 6.30 7.28
N LEU A 210 25.43 7.48 7.52
CA LEU A 210 25.78 7.95 8.87
C LEU A 210 24.55 8.22 9.74
N LEU A 211 23.49 8.77 9.18
CA LEU A 211 22.23 9.00 9.88
C LEU A 211 21.54 7.67 10.23
N GLN A 212 21.56 6.70 9.32
CA GLN A 212 21.04 5.35 9.58
C GLN A 212 21.84 4.65 10.68
N ALA A 213 23.17 4.78 10.66
CA ALA A 213 24.02 4.28 11.73
C ALA A 213 23.70 4.97 13.06
N LEU A 214 23.45 6.28 13.06
CA LEU A 214 23.05 7.03 14.26
C LEU A 214 21.69 6.57 14.79
N ALA A 215 20.71 6.36 13.91
CA ALA A 215 19.39 5.84 14.26
C ALA A 215 19.46 4.40 14.79
N SER A 216 20.40 3.57 14.31
CA SER A 216 20.61 2.20 14.79
C SER A 216 21.10 2.13 16.24
N LEU A 217 21.64 3.22 16.78
CA LEU A 217 21.98 3.34 18.21
C LEU A 217 20.73 3.58 19.09
N GLY A 218 19.56 3.75 18.49
CA GLY A 218 18.28 3.96 19.17
C GLY A 218 17.80 5.42 19.16
N GLY A 219 16.49 5.61 19.37
CA GLY A 219 15.84 6.92 19.31
C GLY A 219 16.42 7.95 20.30
N GLN A 220 16.83 7.52 21.50
CA GLN A 220 17.46 8.39 22.49
C GLN A 220 18.79 8.99 21.98
N ALA A 221 19.60 8.21 21.26
CA ALA A 221 20.86 8.68 20.70
C ALA A 221 20.63 9.72 19.60
N LEU A 222 19.62 9.49 18.75
CA LEU A 222 19.21 10.41 17.70
C LEU A 222 18.74 11.75 18.29
N VAL A 223 17.91 11.71 19.32
CA VAL A 223 17.36 12.89 20.00
C VAL A 223 18.43 13.67 20.74
N ALA A 224 19.37 12.97 21.40
CA ALA A 224 20.50 13.62 22.05
C ALA A 224 21.43 14.34 21.05
N ALA A 225 21.58 13.77 19.84
CA ALA A 225 22.37 14.35 18.75
C ALA A 225 21.69 15.52 18.03
N ALA A 226 20.36 15.51 17.97
CA ALA A 226 19.57 16.42 17.14
C ALA A 226 19.83 17.92 17.38
N PRO A 227 19.88 18.45 18.63
CA PRO A 227 20.16 19.87 18.84
C PRO A 227 21.47 20.32 18.18
N HIS A 228 22.52 19.48 18.24
CA HIS A 228 23.81 19.81 17.65
C HIS A 228 23.75 19.84 16.12
N LEU A 229 23.07 18.87 15.51
CA LEU A 229 22.90 18.78 14.06
C LEU A 229 21.98 19.89 13.52
N LEU A 230 20.93 20.26 14.26
CA LEU A 230 20.02 21.35 13.90
C LEU A 230 20.70 22.72 13.95
N GLU A 231 21.51 22.96 14.99
CA GLU A 231 22.18 24.26 15.16
C GLU A 231 23.35 24.46 14.18
N ARG A 232 24.09 23.39 13.86
CA ARG A 232 25.33 23.47 13.07
C ARG A 232 25.25 22.92 11.65
N GLY A 233 24.25 22.09 11.35
CA GLY A 233 24.09 21.46 10.04
C GLY A 233 23.74 22.46 8.94
N ASP A 234 24.15 22.17 7.71
CA ASP A 234 23.59 22.85 6.53
C ASP A 234 22.15 22.36 6.26
N SER A 235 21.51 22.90 5.23
CA SER A 235 20.12 22.59 4.89
C SER A 235 19.85 21.09 4.81
N ASP A 236 20.71 20.33 4.13
CA ASP A 236 20.50 18.88 3.96
C ASP A 236 20.61 18.14 5.27
N VAL A 237 21.61 18.46 6.11
CA VAL A 237 21.75 17.82 7.43
C VAL A 237 20.52 18.12 8.29
N VAL A 238 20.03 19.35 8.25
CA VAL A 238 18.84 19.78 8.99
C VAL A 238 17.57 19.07 8.49
N ALA A 239 17.39 18.95 7.18
CA ALA A 239 16.26 18.22 6.61
C ALA A 239 16.32 16.72 6.93
N LEU A 240 17.50 16.12 6.84
CA LEU A 240 17.73 14.71 7.17
C LEU A 240 17.44 14.41 8.64
N ILE A 241 18.02 15.17 9.57
CA ILE A 241 17.78 14.96 11.00
C ILE A 241 16.34 15.27 11.38
N GLY A 242 15.73 16.32 10.80
CA GLY A 242 14.33 16.65 11.02
C GLY A 242 13.40 15.48 10.65
N ARG A 243 13.57 14.91 9.45
CA ARG A 243 12.78 13.73 9.03
C ARG A 243 13.04 12.51 9.89
N ALA A 244 14.29 12.26 10.27
CA ALA A 244 14.63 11.12 11.12
C ALA A 244 13.99 11.23 12.52
N LEU A 245 13.77 12.44 13.03
CA LEU A 245 13.13 12.65 14.33
C LEU A 245 11.65 12.28 14.34
N LEU A 246 10.91 12.47 13.24
CA LEU A 246 9.44 12.31 13.22
C LEU A 246 8.95 10.96 13.76
N GLY A 247 9.70 9.88 13.56
CA GLY A 247 9.37 8.54 14.08
C GLY A 247 9.75 8.29 15.55
N HIS A 248 10.46 9.22 16.20
CA HIS A 248 11.04 9.03 17.53
C HIS A 248 10.60 10.11 18.54
N LEU A 249 9.91 11.17 18.11
CA LEU A 249 9.49 12.25 19.00
C LEU A 249 8.37 11.83 19.97
N GLY A 250 7.41 11.03 19.52
CA GLY A 250 6.27 10.61 20.34
C GLY A 250 6.61 9.66 21.50
N GLU A 251 7.82 9.08 21.52
CA GLU A 251 8.27 8.12 22.53
C GLU A 251 9.09 8.78 23.67
N LEU A 252 9.25 10.11 23.63
CA LEU A 252 10.14 10.84 24.54
C LEU A 252 9.37 11.46 25.72
N ALA A 253 10.07 11.59 26.85
CA ALA A 253 9.61 12.39 27.98
C ALA A 253 9.62 13.90 27.64
N GLU A 254 8.81 14.72 28.34
CA GLU A 254 8.69 16.17 28.07
C GLU A 254 10.01 16.97 28.21
N ALA A 255 10.93 16.54 29.10
CA ALA A 255 12.16 17.28 29.39
C ALA A 255 13.07 17.52 28.14
N PRO A 256 13.35 16.54 27.26
CA PRO A 256 14.06 16.77 26.00
C PRO A 256 13.34 17.66 24.98
N HIS A 257 12.02 17.85 25.06
CA HIS A 257 11.25 18.62 24.08
C HIS A 257 11.60 20.11 24.09
N THR A 258 11.83 20.70 25.27
CA THR A 258 12.14 22.14 25.37
C THR A 258 13.43 22.51 24.64
N ARG A 259 14.49 21.73 24.85
CA ARG A 259 15.79 21.96 24.22
C ARG A 259 15.73 21.74 22.71
N LEU A 260 15.00 20.70 22.29
CA LEU A 260 14.84 20.38 20.88
C LEU A 260 14.01 21.44 20.15
N ARG A 261 12.91 21.91 20.74
CA ARG A 261 12.09 23.01 20.22
C ARG A 261 12.93 24.27 19.98
N THR A 262 13.72 24.69 20.97
CA THR A 262 14.60 25.85 20.81
C THR A 262 15.62 25.66 19.68
N ALA A 263 16.17 24.46 19.52
CA ALA A 263 17.11 24.16 18.43
C ALA A 263 16.41 24.21 17.05
N ILE A 264 15.20 23.67 16.95
CA ILE A 264 14.39 23.71 15.72
C ILE A 264 14.08 25.16 15.33
N GLU A 265 13.57 25.98 16.25
CA GLU A 265 13.24 27.39 15.99
C GLU A 265 14.47 28.21 15.58
N ARG A 266 15.64 27.93 16.17
CA ARG A 266 16.91 28.56 15.75
C ARG A 266 17.31 28.13 14.34
N ALA A 267 17.16 26.84 14.01
CA ALA A 267 17.44 26.33 12.68
C ALA A 267 16.50 26.96 11.63
N GLN A 268 15.20 27.12 11.94
CA GLN A 268 14.25 27.80 11.07
C GLN A 268 14.64 29.26 10.79
N ARG A 269 15.04 30.03 11.81
CA ARG A 269 15.52 31.41 11.62
C ARG A 269 16.79 31.47 10.77
N ARG A 270 17.70 30.51 10.95
CA ARG A 270 18.96 30.44 10.20
C ARG A 270 18.75 30.04 8.74
N LEU A 271 17.75 29.21 8.46
CA LEU A 271 17.47 28.63 7.15
C LEU A 271 16.17 29.17 6.55
N SER A 272 15.77 30.41 6.88
CA SER A 272 14.46 30.98 6.56
C SER A 272 14.13 31.11 5.06
N GLY A 273 15.10 30.89 4.16
CA GLY A 273 14.91 30.86 2.71
C GLY A 273 15.00 29.46 2.08
N ASP A 274 15.14 28.41 2.90
CA ASP A 274 15.27 27.03 2.44
C ASP A 274 14.01 26.21 2.72
N GLU A 275 13.20 26.03 1.69
CA GLU A 275 11.90 25.34 1.79
C GLU A 275 12.01 23.90 2.29
N LEU A 276 13.08 23.17 1.92
CA LEU A 276 13.24 21.76 2.26
C LEU A 276 13.52 21.60 3.76
N ALA A 277 14.46 22.39 4.29
CA ALA A 277 14.76 22.39 5.71
C ALA A 277 13.57 22.93 6.53
N ILE A 278 12.96 24.04 6.10
CA ILE A 278 11.83 24.65 6.81
C ILE A 278 10.64 23.69 6.90
N SER A 279 10.32 22.98 5.82
CA SER A 279 9.23 22.00 5.80
C SER A 279 9.48 20.87 6.82
N ALA A 280 10.67 20.26 6.81
CA ALA A 280 11.01 19.20 7.77
C ALA A 280 10.99 19.69 9.22
N LEU A 281 11.37 20.95 9.47
CA LEU A 281 11.32 21.57 10.79
C LEU A 281 9.90 21.87 11.26
N HIS A 282 9.01 22.33 10.37
CA HIS A 282 7.60 22.51 10.70
C HIS A 282 6.93 21.18 11.05
N GLU A 283 7.27 20.08 10.37
CA GLU A 283 6.78 18.76 10.72
C GLU A 283 7.26 18.33 12.12
N CYS A 284 8.52 18.59 12.48
CA CYS A 284 9.01 18.32 13.84
C CYS A 284 8.28 19.16 14.90
N LEU A 285 8.01 20.42 14.59
CA LEU A 285 7.28 21.32 15.48
C LEU A 285 5.82 20.87 15.65
N LEU A 286 5.21 20.30 14.61
CA LEU A 286 3.88 19.69 14.70
C LEU A 286 3.88 18.53 15.71
N GLU A 287 4.84 17.61 15.63
CA GLU A 287 4.96 16.49 16.60
C GLU A 287 5.28 16.96 18.03
N LEU A 288 5.89 18.14 18.18
CA LEU A 288 6.14 18.78 19.47
C LEU A 288 4.98 19.69 19.90
N GLU A 289 3.81 19.58 19.26
CA GLU A 289 2.58 20.32 19.55
C GLU A 289 2.75 21.85 19.51
N VAL A 290 3.65 22.35 18.67
CA VAL A 290 3.87 23.79 18.51
C VAL A 290 2.87 24.37 17.51
N GLU A 291 1.89 25.10 18.04
CA GLU A 291 0.73 25.59 17.30
C GLU A 291 1.06 26.44 16.06
N SER A 292 2.12 27.25 16.09
CA SER A 292 2.48 28.12 14.97
C SER A 292 2.87 27.35 13.71
N ALA A 293 3.29 26.09 13.84
CA ALA A 293 3.60 25.22 12.70
C ALA A 293 2.34 24.79 11.94
N ILE A 294 1.21 24.60 12.64
CA ILE A 294 -0.07 24.19 12.04
C ILE A 294 -0.52 25.24 11.01
N ASP A 295 -0.35 26.53 11.34
CA ASP A 295 -0.76 27.64 10.47
C ASP A 295 -0.04 27.68 9.12
N THR A 296 1.26 27.32 9.12
CA THR A 296 2.08 27.26 7.91
C THR A 296 1.81 25.99 7.13
N LEU A 297 1.75 24.84 7.81
CA LEU A 297 1.51 23.55 7.18
C LEU A 297 0.10 23.46 6.57
N ALA A 298 -0.91 24.05 7.21
CA ALA A 298 -2.29 24.11 6.70
C ALA A 298 -2.39 24.78 5.33
N ALA A 299 -1.51 25.75 5.02
CA ALA A 299 -1.48 26.42 3.73
C ALA A 299 -0.76 25.61 2.64
N GLN A 300 -0.06 24.55 3.02
CA GLN A 300 0.75 23.70 2.14
C GLN A 300 0.18 22.29 2.02
N VAL A 301 -1.01 22.03 2.60
CA VAL A 301 -1.62 20.70 2.61
C VAL A 301 -1.93 20.18 1.23
N ASP A 302 -1.79 20.92 0.13
CA ASP A 302 -1.87 20.47 -1.25
C ASP A 302 -0.55 19.86 -1.78
N THR A 303 0.59 20.23 -1.18
CA THR A 303 1.93 19.84 -1.63
C THR A 303 2.62 18.80 -0.74
N LEU A 304 2.18 18.67 0.52
CA LEU A 304 2.79 17.76 1.51
C LEU A 304 2.54 16.27 1.23
N ALA A 305 3.27 15.39 1.90
CA ALA A 305 3.01 13.94 1.85
C ALA A 305 1.69 13.59 2.56
N VAL A 306 1.00 12.54 2.11
CA VAL A 306 -0.31 12.13 2.66
C VAL A 306 -0.25 11.87 4.17
N ASP A 307 0.79 11.20 4.65
CA ASP A 307 0.96 10.92 6.08
C ASP A 307 1.07 12.21 6.91
N THR A 308 1.83 13.19 6.41
CA THR A 308 1.95 14.50 7.05
C THR A 308 0.61 15.22 7.03
N VAL A 309 -0.13 15.17 5.93
CA VAL A 309 -1.49 15.74 5.85
C VAL A 309 -2.43 15.07 6.85
N GLN A 310 -2.35 13.75 7.02
CA GLN A 310 -3.14 13.01 7.99
C GLN A 310 -2.83 13.47 9.43
N ARG A 311 -1.55 13.61 9.78
CA ARG A 311 -1.16 14.14 11.11
C ARG A 311 -1.64 15.56 11.33
N ILE A 312 -1.56 16.42 10.31
CA ILE A 312 -2.12 17.78 10.36
C ILE A 312 -3.63 17.73 10.58
N ALA A 313 -4.35 16.85 9.88
CA ALA A 313 -5.79 16.69 10.04
C ALA A 313 -6.18 16.27 11.47
N THR A 314 -5.45 15.32 12.06
CA THR A 314 -5.63 14.91 13.45
C THR A 314 -5.40 16.07 14.42
N HIS A 315 -4.32 16.84 14.26
CA HIS A 315 -4.05 18.00 15.12
C HIS A 315 -5.11 19.09 14.96
N ILE A 316 -5.50 19.41 13.72
CA ILE A 316 -6.55 20.41 13.46
C ILE A 316 -7.88 19.96 14.06
N ALA A 317 -8.23 18.67 14.00
CA ALA A 317 -9.45 18.16 14.62
C ALA A 317 -9.48 18.37 16.14
N ALA A 318 -8.32 18.25 16.80
CA ALA A 318 -8.17 18.46 18.24
C ALA A 318 -8.22 19.94 18.68
N LEU A 319 -7.97 20.90 17.77
CA LEU A 319 -8.00 22.33 18.10
C LEU A 319 -9.42 22.82 18.43
N PRO A 320 -9.60 23.80 19.33
CA PRO A 320 -10.91 24.37 19.61
C PRO A 320 -11.44 25.22 18.42
N PRO A 321 -12.76 25.43 18.30
CA PRO A 321 -13.39 26.07 17.13
C PRO A 321 -12.79 27.43 16.74
N GLU A 322 -12.50 28.28 17.72
CA GLU A 322 -11.90 29.60 17.54
C GLU A 322 -10.51 29.55 16.87
N ARG A 323 -9.76 28.46 17.04
CA ARG A 323 -8.46 28.23 16.41
C ARG A 323 -8.56 27.50 15.08
N ARG A 324 -9.61 26.70 14.85
CA ARG A 324 -9.87 26.05 13.55
C ARG A 324 -10.40 27.04 12.51
N ARG A 325 -11.26 27.98 12.90
CA ARG A 325 -11.91 28.94 11.98
C ARG A 325 -10.94 29.72 11.08
N PRO A 326 -9.80 30.25 11.58
CA PRO A 326 -8.81 30.96 10.75
C PRO A 326 -8.07 30.06 9.75
N LEU A 327 -7.97 28.76 10.02
CA LEU A 327 -7.29 27.79 9.14
C LEU A 327 -8.16 27.41 7.93
N LEU A 328 -9.48 27.45 8.10
CA LEU A 328 -10.44 26.95 7.11
C LEU A 328 -10.34 27.61 5.72
N PRO A 329 -10.15 28.95 5.58
CA PRO A 329 -9.90 29.54 4.26
C PRO A 329 -8.61 29.04 3.59
N LYS A 330 -7.55 28.80 4.37
CA LYS A 330 -6.28 28.26 3.84
C LYS A 330 -6.46 26.83 3.35
N LEU A 331 -7.15 26.01 4.15
CA LEU A 331 -7.47 24.62 3.82
C LEU A 331 -8.36 24.54 2.57
N LEU A 332 -9.43 25.34 2.49
CA LEU A 332 -10.30 25.36 1.31
C LEU A 332 -9.53 25.75 0.04
N ALA A 333 -8.70 26.79 0.11
CA ALA A 333 -7.85 27.18 -1.02
C ALA A 333 -6.86 26.06 -1.43
N ALA A 334 -6.32 25.31 -0.47
CA ALA A 334 -5.49 24.15 -0.78
C ALA A 334 -6.30 23.00 -1.41
N PHE A 335 -7.52 22.77 -0.94
CA PHE A 335 -8.40 21.72 -1.45
C PHE A 335 -8.95 22.03 -2.85
N GLU A 336 -9.13 23.29 -3.23
CA GLU A 336 -9.45 23.66 -4.62
C GLU A 336 -8.42 23.08 -5.61
N TYR A 337 -7.14 22.98 -5.20
CA TYR A 337 -6.08 22.40 -6.01
C TYR A 337 -5.89 20.90 -5.82
N ALA A 338 -6.26 20.35 -4.66
CA ALA A 338 -6.16 18.93 -4.34
C ALA A 338 -7.44 18.43 -3.64
N PRO A 339 -8.57 18.27 -4.35
CA PRO A 339 -9.89 18.09 -3.74
C PRO A 339 -10.00 16.86 -2.85
N ARG A 340 -9.27 15.79 -3.17
CA ARG A 340 -9.21 14.56 -2.37
C ARG A 340 -8.69 14.77 -0.97
N ARG A 341 -7.81 15.76 -0.77
CA ARG A 341 -7.22 16.00 0.55
C ARG A 341 -8.27 16.49 1.54
N ALA A 342 -9.36 17.09 1.07
CA ALA A 342 -10.51 17.43 1.91
C ALA A 342 -11.08 16.20 2.66
N LEU A 343 -11.02 15.01 2.06
CA LEU A 343 -11.52 13.77 2.67
C LEU A 343 -10.70 13.36 3.91
N LEU A 344 -9.41 13.70 3.96
CA LEU A 344 -8.56 13.46 5.14
C LEU A 344 -8.93 14.39 6.30
N PHE A 345 -9.58 15.53 6.01
CA PHE A 345 -10.07 16.50 7.00
C PHE A 345 -11.56 16.34 7.28
N ALA A 346 -12.17 15.21 6.91
CA ALA A 346 -13.62 15.05 6.97
C ALA A 346 -14.21 15.35 8.36
N ASP A 347 -13.58 14.87 9.43
CA ASP A 347 -13.99 15.16 10.82
C ASP A 347 -13.98 16.67 11.13
N SER A 348 -12.88 17.33 10.78
CA SER A 348 -12.69 18.77 11.00
C SER A 348 -13.69 19.60 10.20
N LEU A 349 -13.95 19.21 8.95
CA LEU A 349 -14.87 19.89 8.05
C LEU A 349 -16.33 19.66 8.44
N HIS A 350 -16.68 18.45 8.84
CA HIS A 350 -18.00 18.10 9.38
C HIS A 350 -18.29 18.92 10.64
N ALA A 351 -17.36 18.96 11.59
CA ALA A 351 -17.50 19.75 12.82
C ALA A 351 -17.60 21.27 12.55
N ALA A 352 -16.90 21.78 11.54
CA ALA A 352 -16.94 23.19 11.16
C ALA A 352 -18.16 23.58 10.30
N TRP A 353 -18.90 22.60 9.76
CA TRP A 353 -19.99 22.84 8.81
C TRP A 353 -21.06 23.83 9.30
N PRO A 354 -21.56 23.75 10.55
CA PRO A 354 -22.57 24.69 11.05
C PRO A 354 -22.11 26.15 11.03
N GLU A 355 -20.80 26.38 11.13
CA GLU A 355 -20.18 27.71 11.23
C GLU A 355 -19.81 28.30 9.87
N LEU A 356 -19.85 27.48 8.81
CA LEU A 356 -19.54 27.91 7.45
C LEU A 356 -20.63 28.81 6.87
N ARG A 357 -20.22 29.99 6.38
CA ARG A 357 -21.10 30.87 5.59
C ARG A 357 -21.48 30.20 4.26
N PRO A 358 -22.65 30.52 3.66
CA PRO A 358 -23.12 29.88 2.42
C PRO A 358 -22.10 29.81 1.28
N PRO A 359 -21.30 30.87 0.97
CA PRO A 359 -20.31 30.79 -0.11
C PRO A 359 -19.22 29.73 0.13
N ARG A 360 -18.83 29.51 1.39
CA ARG A 360 -17.81 28.50 1.74
C ARG A 360 -18.38 27.09 1.72
N ARG A 361 -19.66 26.92 2.07
CA ARG A 361 -20.36 25.63 1.89
C ARG A 361 -20.46 25.27 0.42
N ALA A 362 -20.80 26.23 -0.44
CA ALA A 362 -20.85 26.03 -1.89
C ALA A 362 -19.47 25.61 -2.45
N ALA A 363 -18.39 26.33 -2.09
CA ALA A 363 -17.03 25.94 -2.49
C ALA A 363 -16.65 24.53 -2.01
N LEU A 364 -16.99 24.17 -0.76
CA LEU A 364 -16.74 22.83 -0.24
C LEU A 364 -17.54 21.75 -0.96
N ARG A 365 -18.78 22.03 -1.40
CA ARG A 365 -19.57 21.11 -2.22
C ARG A 365 -18.92 20.83 -3.57
N GLU A 366 -18.42 21.87 -4.24
CA GLU A 366 -17.70 21.73 -5.51
C GLU A 366 -16.44 20.86 -5.34
N ILE A 367 -15.67 21.13 -4.28
CA ILE A 367 -14.49 20.33 -3.91
C ILE A 367 -14.87 18.86 -3.68
N LEU A 368 -15.91 18.58 -2.90
CA LEU A 368 -16.34 17.20 -2.59
C LEU A 368 -16.92 16.48 -3.81
N SER A 369 -17.60 17.20 -4.69
CA SER A 369 -18.07 16.67 -5.98
C SER A 369 -16.88 16.25 -6.85
N SER A 370 -15.85 17.10 -6.94
CA SER A 370 -14.60 16.77 -7.65
C SER A 370 -13.87 15.57 -7.02
N ALA A 371 -13.90 15.44 -5.70
CA ALA A 371 -13.29 14.31 -4.99
C ALA A 371 -14.05 12.98 -5.19
N ALA A 372 -15.37 13.01 -5.43
CA ALA A 372 -16.25 11.84 -5.50
C ALA A 372 -16.03 10.96 -6.75
N GLY A 373 -15.47 11.51 -7.82
CA GLY A 373 -15.30 10.82 -9.11
C GLY A 373 -14.20 9.75 -9.15
N SER A 374 -13.69 9.29 -8.00
CA SER A 374 -12.53 8.40 -7.97
C SER A 374 -12.41 7.54 -6.73
N ALA A 375 -11.68 6.43 -6.86
CA ALA A 375 -11.49 5.47 -5.78
C ALA A 375 -10.87 6.10 -4.53
N LEU A 376 -11.48 5.83 -3.37
CA LEU A 376 -10.92 6.09 -2.05
C LEU A 376 -9.69 5.20 -1.78
N PRO A 377 -8.73 5.65 -0.94
CA PRO A 377 -7.68 4.79 -0.41
C PRO A 377 -8.29 3.52 0.21
N ARG A 378 -7.67 2.36 -0.05
CA ARG A 378 -8.12 1.09 0.53
C ARG A 378 -7.64 0.98 1.98
N GLY A 379 -8.48 0.48 2.87
CA GLY A 379 -8.13 0.27 4.29
C GLY A 379 -8.21 1.53 5.14
N LEU A 380 -9.05 2.50 4.77
CA LEU A 380 -9.40 3.59 5.67
C LEU A 380 -10.04 3.03 6.95
N PRO A 381 -9.64 3.50 8.14
CA PRO A 381 -10.31 3.13 9.38
C PRO A 381 -11.80 3.50 9.33
N ASP A 382 -12.65 2.70 9.98
CA ASP A 382 -14.11 2.95 10.04
C ASP A 382 -14.43 4.34 10.59
N ALA A 383 -13.64 4.85 11.53
CA ALA A 383 -13.77 6.21 12.04
C ALA A 383 -13.63 7.26 10.93
N SER A 384 -12.67 7.09 10.02
CA SER A 384 -12.46 7.99 8.88
C SER A 384 -13.54 7.82 7.82
N LEU A 385 -13.99 6.59 7.56
CA LEU A 385 -15.10 6.33 6.64
C LEU A 385 -16.40 7.00 7.12
N ARG A 386 -16.73 6.85 8.41
CA ARG A 386 -17.85 7.52 9.06
C ARG A 386 -17.76 9.04 8.92
N ALA A 387 -16.59 9.63 9.19
CA ALA A 387 -16.37 11.07 9.05
C ALA A 387 -16.63 11.56 7.62
N ILE A 388 -16.12 10.83 6.63
CA ILE A 388 -16.33 11.12 5.21
C ILE A 388 -17.82 11.00 4.87
N GLY A 389 -18.48 9.94 5.31
CA GLY A 389 -19.91 9.71 5.08
C GLY A 389 -20.77 10.84 5.66
N GLN A 390 -20.50 11.26 6.90
CA GLN A 390 -21.16 12.39 7.55
C GLN A 390 -20.96 13.71 6.79
N LEU A 391 -19.74 13.98 6.32
CA LEU A 391 -19.47 15.17 5.54
C LEU A 391 -20.25 15.17 4.21
N TYR A 392 -20.31 14.04 3.50
CA TYR A 392 -21.11 13.92 2.28
C TYR A 392 -22.60 14.06 2.54
N ALA A 393 -23.12 13.48 3.62
CA ALA A 393 -24.53 13.62 3.99
C ALA A 393 -24.95 15.09 4.20
N LEU A 394 -24.06 15.94 4.72
CA LEU A 394 -24.28 17.39 4.86
C LEU A 394 -24.08 18.17 3.54
N ALA A 395 -23.12 17.72 2.73
CA ALA A 395 -22.70 18.45 1.54
C ALA A 395 -23.60 18.19 0.33
N LEU A 396 -24.16 17.00 0.20
CA LEU A 396 -25.00 16.64 -0.93
C LEU A 396 -26.32 17.44 -0.94
N GLU A 397 -26.86 17.62 -2.15
CA GLU A 397 -28.17 18.20 -2.38
C GLU A 397 -29.12 17.12 -2.92
N PRO A 398 -30.44 17.24 -2.69
CA PRO A 398 -31.41 16.31 -3.26
C PRO A 398 -31.26 16.17 -4.78
N GLY A 399 -31.20 14.93 -5.25
CA GLY A 399 -31.00 14.60 -6.67
C GLY A 399 -29.57 14.79 -7.18
N ALA A 400 -28.58 15.07 -6.32
CA ALA A 400 -27.17 15.09 -6.71
C ALA A 400 -26.69 13.70 -7.20
N ARG A 401 -25.59 13.68 -7.95
CA ARG A 401 -24.95 12.42 -8.35
C ARG A 401 -24.44 11.67 -7.10
N PRO A 402 -24.73 10.38 -6.94
CA PRO A 402 -24.24 9.62 -5.80
C PRO A 402 -22.70 9.54 -5.82
N PRO A 403 -22.02 9.72 -4.67
CA PRO A 403 -20.58 9.51 -4.59
C PRO A 403 -20.29 8.01 -4.54
N GLU A 404 -20.36 7.33 -5.68
CA GLU A 404 -20.33 5.86 -5.78
C GLU A 404 -19.13 5.23 -5.07
N ALA A 405 -17.93 5.81 -5.22
CA ALA A 405 -16.73 5.30 -4.57
C ALA A 405 -16.80 5.39 -3.03
N VAL A 406 -17.51 6.38 -2.51
CA VAL A 406 -17.74 6.58 -1.07
C VAL A 406 -18.82 5.61 -0.59
N LEU A 407 -19.97 5.57 -1.25
CA LEU A 407 -21.07 4.65 -0.90
C LEU A 407 -20.61 3.19 -0.92
N LEU A 408 -19.85 2.78 -1.95
CA LEU A 408 -19.29 1.43 -2.02
C LEU A 408 -18.31 1.13 -0.88
N ALA A 409 -17.59 2.13 -0.37
CA ALA A 409 -16.70 1.96 0.76
C ALA A 409 -17.47 1.86 2.09
N LEU A 410 -18.55 2.64 2.24
CA LEU A 410 -19.43 2.59 3.41
C LEU A 410 -20.20 1.26 3.48
N ASP A 411 -20.80 0.84 2.35
CA ASP A 411 -21.59 -0.41 2.22
C ASP A 411 -20.76 -1.70 2.50
N ARG A 412 -19.43 -1.60 2.52
CA ARG A 412 -18.52 -2.73 2.79
C ARG A 412 -18.08 -2.83 4.25
N SER A 413 -18.42 -1.85 5.08
CA SER A 413 -18.08 -1.85 6.50
C SER A 413 -19.11 -2.66 7.27
N ASP A 414 -18.65 -3.46 8.22
CA ASP A 414 -19.52 -4.16 9.18
C ASP A 414 -19.89 -3.26 10.38
N ASP A 415 -19.36 -2.03 10.45
CA ASP A 415 -19.64 -1.08 11.54
C ASP A 415 -20.98 -0.36 11.33
N ALA A 416 -21.91 -0.56 12.27
CA ALA A 416 -23.25 0.02 12.24
C ALA A 416 -23.27 1.55 12.16
N ALA A 417 -22.30 2.23 12.78
CA ALA A 417 -22.20 3.69 12.72
C ALA A 417 -21.72 4.16 11.34
N VAL A 418 -20.89 3.37 10.64
CA VAL A 418 -20.52 3.63 9.24
C VAL A 418 -21.72 3.44 8.32
N LEU A 419 -22.43 2.31 8.43
CA LEU A 419 -23.64 2.04 7.63
C LEU A 419 -24.73 3.10 7.84
N SER A 420 -24.89 3.59 9.08
CA SER A 420 -25.81 4.70 9.39
C SER A 420 -25.48 5.99 8.61
N THR A 421 -24.21 6.22 8.24
CA THR A 421 -23.86 7.37 7.39
C THR A 421 -24.20 7.14 5.93
N ALA A 422 -24.16 5.90 5.44
CA ALA A 422 -24.65 5.57 4.10
C ALA A 422 -26.18 5.77 4.00
N VAL A 423 -26.91 5.37 5.05
CA VAL A 423 -28.34 5.69 5.22
C VAL A 423 -28.58 7.19 5.12
N ALA A 424 -27.81 8.00 5.87
CA ALA A 424 -27.95 9.46 5.81
C ALA A 424 -27.64 10.05 4.42
N ILE A 425 -26.64 9.53 3.70
CA ILE A 425 -26.37 9.95 2.31
C ILE A 425 -27.57 9.62 1.41
N HIS A 426 -28.10 8.41 1.48
CA HIS A 426 -29.24 8.00 0.66
C HIS A 426 -30.49 8.81 0.96
N GLU A 427 -30.72 9.14 2.22
CA GLU A 427 -31.78 10.06 2.63
C GLU A 427 -31.59 11.43 1.97
N THR A 428 -30.41 12.04 2.06
CA THR A 428 -30.12 13.35 1.45
C THR A 428 -30.27 13.33 -0.07
N LEU A 429 -29.88 12.23 -0.73
CA LEU A 429 -30.01 12.10 -2.18
C LEU A 429 -31.47 12.10 -2.64
N ALA A 430 -32.39 11.54 -1.84
CA ALA A 430 -33.83 11.52 -2.09
C ALA A 430 -34.24 11.03 -3.50
N THR A 431 -33.45 10.15 -4.11
CA THR A 431 -33.77 9.56 -5.44
C THR A 431 -34.46 8.21 -5.29
N GLU A 432 -35.14 7.75 -6.34
CA GLU A 432 -35.74 6.39 -6.35
C GLU A 432 -34.68 5.29 -6.06
N ALA A 433 -33.47 5.42 -6.61
CA ALA A 433 -32.39 4.48 -6.36
C ALA A 433 -31.92 4.50 -4.89
N ALA A 434 -31.87 5.70 -4.29
CA ALA A 434 -31.53 5.86 -2.89
C ALA A 434 -32.63 5.28 -1.96
N ALA A 435 -33.90 5.50 -2.29
CA ALA A 435 -35.02 4.90 -1.56
C ALA A 435 -35.02 3.37 -1.65
N ARG A 436 -34.69 2.79 -2.81
CA ARG A 436 -34.50 1.34 -2.95
C ARG A 436 -33.34 0.81 -2.11
N ARG A 437 -32.23 1.56 -2.04
CA ARG A 437 -31.11 1.22 -1.16
C ARG A 437 -31.49 1.29 0.32
N LEU A 438 -32.22 2.32 0.74
CA LEU A 438 -32.76 2.41 2.10
C LEU A 438 -33.69 1.25 2.45
N ALA A 439 -34.49 0.77 1.51
CA ALA A 439 -35.33 -0.42 1.72
C ALA A 439 -34.50 -1.69 1.96
N ALA A 440 -33.34 -1.83 1.30
CA ALA A 440 -32.43 -2.95 1.55
C ALA A 440 -31.80 -2.88 2.96
N TYR A 441 -31.54 -1.67 3.48
CA TYR A 441 -31.03 -1.47 4.85
C TYR A 441 -32.01 -1.92 5.95
N LEU A 442 -33.29 -2.18 5.64
CA LEU A 442 -34.24 -2.76 6.59
C LEU A 442 -33.93 -4.24 6.90
N ASP A 443 -33.14 -4.92 6.05
CA ASP A 443 -32.73 -6.31 6.25
C ASP A 443 -31.38 -6.44 7.02
N GLU A 444 -30.74 -5.33 7.40
CA GLU A 444 -29.48 -5.35 8.17
C GLU A 444 -29.66 -5.97 9.57
N PRO A 445 -28.64 -6.67 10.12
CA PRO A 445 -28.73 -7.32 11.43
C PRO A 445 -28.71 -6.31 12.58
N ASP A 446 -28.12 -5.13 12.40
CA ASP A 446 -28.05 -4.09 13.43
C ASP A 446 -29.36 -3.29 13.55
N GLU A 447 -29.87 -3.16 14.78
CA GLU A 447 -31.15 -2.48 15.05
C GLU A 447 -31.10 -0.98 14.79
N ALA A 448 -29.97 -0.32 15.08
CA ALA A 448 -29.84 1.12 14.89
C ALA A 448 -29.85 1.46 13.39
N VAL A 449 -29.18 0.65 12.55
CA VAL A 449 -29.20 0.83 11.09
C VAL A 449 -30.61 0.63 10.53
N ARG A 450 -31.31 -0.43 10.93
CA ARG A 450 -32.72 -0.66 10.52
C ARG A 450 -33.63 0.49 10.94
N ALA A 451 -33.52 0.95 12.17
CA ALA A 451 -34.32 2.05 12.70
C ALA A 451 -34.03 3.36 11.93
N ALA A 452 -32.76 3.66 11.65
CA ALA A 452 -32.37 4.81 10.86
C ALA A 452 -32.94 4.74 9.42
N ALA A 453 -32.82 3.59 8.76
CA ALA A 453 -33.33 3.39 7.41
C ALA A 453 -34.86 3.50 7.34
N HIS A 454 -35.57 2.93 8.32
CA HIS A 454 -37.02 3.05 8.44
C HIS A 454 -37.46 4.50 8.62
N GLN A 455 -36.79 5.25 9.50
CA GLN A 455 -37.06 6.68 9.72
C GLN A 455 -36.75 7.54 8.48
N ALA A 456 -35.67 7.24 7.76
CA ALA A 456 -35.36 7.91 6.51
C ALA A 456 -36.44 7.66 5.45
N LEU A 457 -36.91 6.42 5.31
CA LEU A 457 -38.00 6.06 4.39
C LEU A 457 -39.33 6.73 4.75
N LEU A 458 -39.64 6.86 6.04
CA LEU A 458 -40.82 7.61 6.48
C LEU A 458 -40.75 9.07 6.04
N ARG A 459 -39.62 9.74 6.25
CA ARG A 459 -39.43 11.14 5.80
C ARG A 459 -39.50 11.26 4.28
N LEU A 460 -38.92 10.33 3.54
CA LEU A 460 -39.03 10.31 2.08
C LEU A 460 -40.47 10.02 1.60
N SER A 461 -41.28 9.32 2.39
CA SER A 461 -42.68 9.04 2.05
C SER A 461 -43.59 10.27 2.17
N GLU A 462 -43.19 11.26 2.99
CA GLU A 462 -43.91 12.52 3.18
C GLU A 462 -43.69 13.52 2.04
N ASP A 463 -42.66 13.31 1.21
CA ASP A 463 -42.39 14.16 0.05
C ASP A 463 -43.40 13.88 -1.08
N ALA A 464 -44.42 14.73 -1.16
CA ALA A 464 -45.47 14.63 -2.17
C ALA A 464 -44.91 14.73 -3.61
N GLU A 465 -43.80 15.44 -3.81
CA GLU A 465 -43.16 15.73 -5.09
C GLU A 465 -42.10 14.69 -5.48
N ALA A 466 -41.85 13.68 -4.64
CA ALA A 466 -40.91 12.62 -4.95
C ALA A 466 -41.39 11.79 -6.17
N PRO A 467 -40.48 11.41 -7.10
CA PRO A 467 -40.83 10.61 -8.28
C PRO A 467 -41.14 9.13 -7.94
N TYR A 468 -41.40 8.82 -6.68
CA TYR A 468 -41.68 7.49 -6.14
C TYR A 468 -42.57 7.60 -4.91
N ARG A 469 -43.22 6.49 -4.56
CA ARG A 469 -43.99 6.28 -3.34
C ARG A 469 -43.37 5.13 -2.55
N VAL A 470 -43.32 5.34 -1.24
CA VAL A 470 -42.92 4.32 -0.27
C VAL A 470 -44.18 3.70 0.31
N ARG A 471 -44.30 2.37 0.25
CA ARG A 471 -45.39 1.63 0.89
C ARG A 471 -44.80 0.64 1.88
N PHE A 472 -45.19 0.74 3.15
CA PHE A 472 -44.79 -0.23 4.15
C PHE A 472 -45.72 -1.44 4.13
N ARG A 473 -45.13 -2.62 4.18
CA ARG A 473 -45.81 -3.91 4.30
C ARG A 473 -45.98 -4.28 5.77
N ASP A 474 -46.92 -5.17 6.05
CA ASP A 474 -47.20 -5.66 7.41
C ASP A 474 -46.01 -6.40 8.06
N ASP A 475 -45.05 -6.88 7.26
CA ASP A 475 -43.80 -7.51 7.69
C ASP A 475 -42.66 -6.51 8.00
N GLY A 476 -42.95 -5.21 7.96
CA GLY A 476 -41.98 -4.14 8.22
C GLY A 476 -41.09 -3.78 7.03
N LYS A 477 -41.23 -4.44 5.87
CA LYS A 477 -40.50 -4.10 4.65
C LYS A 477 -41.13 -2.92 3.92
N ALA A 478 -40.33 -2.18 3.15
CA ALA A 478 -40.80 -1.09 2.30
C ALA A 478 -40.74 -1.46 0.81
N GLU A 479 -41.83 -1.20 0.09
CA GLU A 479 -41.91 -1.29 -1.36
C GLU A 479 -41.80 0.11 -1.97
N ILE A 480 -40.85 0.28 -2.91
CA ILE A 480 -40.63 1.54 -3.63
C ILE A 480 -41.24 1.43 -5.02
N ALA A 481 -42.37 2.10 -5.22
CA ALA A 481 -43.07 2.18 -6.49
C ALA A 481 -42.82 3.54 -7.15
N PRO A 482 -42.52 3.62 -8.45
CA PRO A 482 -42.48 4.91 -9.14
C PRO A 482 -43.85 5.61 -9.12
N ASP A 483 -43.86 6.94 -9.02
CA ASP A 483 -45.08 7.78 -9.15
C ASP A 483 -44.75 9.00 -10.01
N TYR A 484 -44.55 8.74 -11.29
CA TYR A 484 -44.20 9.77 -12.26
C TYR A 484 -45.43 10.60 -12.62
N ARG A 485 -45.32 11.92 -12.50
CA ARG A 485 -46.38 12.87 -12.83
C ARG A 485 -45.90 13.95 -13.77
N THR A 486 -46.77 14.43 -14.64
CA THR A 486 -46.51 15.66 -15.42
C THR A 486 -46.39 16.86 -14.47
N PRO A 487 -45.81 17.99 -14.93
CA PRO A 487 -45.82 19.24 -14.16
C PRO A 487 -47.23 19.69 -13.74
N GLU A 488 -48.26 19.29 -14.48
CA GLU A 488 -49.68 19.56 -14.23
C GLU A 488 -50.35 18.52 -13.30
N GLY A 489 -49.60 17.50 -12.84
CA GLY A 489 -50.05 16.50 -11.85
C GLY A 489 -50.67 15.23 -12.44
N GLU A 490 -50.71 15.09 -13.77
CA GLU A 490 -51.24 13.92 -14.46
C GLU A 490 -50.31 12.71 -14.27
N ALA A 491 -50.85 11.55 -13.91
CA ALA A 491 -50.06 10.34 -13.69
C ALA A 491 -49.56 9.75 -15.02
N LEU A 492 -48.28 9.39 -15.07
CA LEU A 492 -47.65 8.80 -16.26
C LEU A 492 -47.56 7.28 -16.16
N ARG A 493 -47.92 6.61 -17.26
CA ARG A 493 -47.85 5.14 -17.39
C ARG A 493 -46.59 4.73 -18.12
N ALA A 494 -45.93 3.68 -17.65
CA ALA A 494 -44.81 3.08 -18.36
C ALA A 494 -45.32 2.23 -19.53
N GLU A 495 -45.01 2.61 -20.76
CA GLU A 495 -45.34 1.86 -21.98
C GLU A 495 -44.12 1.75 -22.91
N HIS A 496 -43.74 0.51 -23.29
CA HIS A 496 -42.74 0.21 -24.31
C HIS A 496 -41.44 1.03 -24.21
N GLY A 497 -40.90 1.17 -23.00
CA GLY A 497 -39.67 1.95 -22.77
C GLY A 497 -39.88 3.45 -22.99
N SER A 498 -41.02 4.00 -22.55
CA SER A 498 -41.32 5.44 -22.46
C SER A 498 -42.35 5.68 -21.34
N LEU A 499 -42.38 6.88 -20.75
CA LEU A 499 -43.48 7.29 -19.87
C LEU A 499 -44.53 8.01 -20.71
N ARG A 500 -45.81 7.70 -20.55
CA ARG A 500 -46.89 8.31 -21.33
C ARG A 500 -47.99 8.89 -20.45
N SER A 501 -48.49 10.06 -20.83
CA SER A 501 -49.74 10.63 -20.30
C SER A 501 -50.95 9.85 -20.83
N ASP A 502 -52.12 10.05 -20.24
CA ASP A 502 -53.38 9.51 -20.76
C ASP A 502 -53.73 10.12 -22.13
N SER A 503 -53.19 11.30 -22.46
CA SER A 503 -53.25 11.91 -23.80
C SER A 503 -52.29 11.30 -24.83
N GLY A 504 -51.45 10.34 -24.41
CA GLY A 504 -50.51 9.61 -25.26
C GLY A 504 -49.19 10.33 -25.52
N GLU A 505 -48.94 11.46 -24.86
CA GLU A 505 -47.69 12.22 -24.97
C GLU A 505 -46.54 11.47 -24.27
N ALA A 506 -45.36 11.43 -24.90
CA ALA A 506 -44.20 10.74 -24.36
C ALA A 506 -43.34 11.66 -23.48
N TYR A 507 -42.90 11.12 -22.35
CA TYR A 507 -42.06 11.73 -21.35
C TYR A 507 -40.82 10.89 -21.09
N LEU A 508 -39.73 11.58 -20.80
CA LEU A 508 -38.44 11.05 -20.38
C LEU A 508 -38.16 11.52 -18.95
N LEU A 509 -37.27 10.83 -18.26
CA LEU A 509 -36.86 11.23 -16.92
C LEU A 509 -35.60 12.11 -16.97
N ASP A 510 -35.59 13.25 -16.29
CA ASP A 510 -34.38 14.05 -16.12
C ASP A 510 -33.37 13.39 -15.13
N ALA A 511 -32.26 14.06 -14.85
CA ALA A 511 -31.26 13.58 -13.89
C ALA A 511 -31.84 13.33 -12.48
N ARG A 512 -32.88 14.09 -12.09
CA ARG A 512 -33.58 13.97 -10.80
C ARG A 512 -34.72 12.96 -10.84
N GLY A 513 -34.96 12.31 -11.98
CA GLY A 513 -36.06 11.37 -12.15
C GLY A 513 -37.41 12.06 -12.32
N ARG A 514 -37.44 13.33 -12.70
CA ARG A 514 -38.68 14.07 -12.99
C ARG A 514 -39.06 13.91 -14.46
N PRO A 515 -40.35 13.76 -14.78
CA PRO A 515 -40.79 13.68 -16.15
C PRO A 515 -40.62 15.00 -16.91
N VAL A 516 -40.02 14.91 -18.09
CA VAL A 516 -39.84 15.99 -19.07
C VAL A 516 -40.42 15.49 -20.38
N ALA A 517 -41.26 16.29 -21.04
CA ALA A 517 -41.84 15.89 -22.32
C ALA A 517 -40.72 15.63 -23.34
N GLU A 518 -40.76 14.49 -24.05
CA GLU A 518 -39.69 14.08 -24.98
C GLU A 518 -39.44 15.15 -26.06
N ARG A 519 -40.51 15.85 -26.49
CA ARG A 519 -40.45 16.95 -27.46
C ARG A 519 -39.60 18.14 -27.01
N ASP A 520 -39.42 18.32 -25.69
CA ASP A 520 -38.72 19.45 -25.09
C ASP A 520 -37.25 19.10 -24.80
N THR A 521 -36.79 17.92 -25.23
CA THR A 521 -35.43 17.42 -25.00
C THR A 521 -34.59 17.45 -26.27
N GLU A 522 -33.39 18.03 -26.19
CA GLU A 522 -32.49 18.19 -27.34
C GLU A 522 -31.96 16.84 -27.86
N TRP A 523 -31.70 15.88 -26.97
CA TRP A 523 -30.97 14.64 -27.28
C TRP A 523 -31.79 13.35 -27.12
N ARG A 524 -33.10 13.45 -26.83
CA ARG A 524 -33.96 12.31 -26.45
C ARG A 524 -33.36 11.49 -25.29
N GLY A 525 -33.73 10.22 -25.13
CA GLY A 525 -33.29 9.38 -24.01
C GLY A 525 -32.61 8.05 -24.37
N CYS A 526 -31.74 7.55 -23.49
CA CYS A 526 -31.09 6.23 -23.63
C CYS A 526 -32.09 5.10 -23.39
N ARG A 527 -32.17 4.14 -24.33
CA ARG A 527 -33.06 2.96 -24.28
C ARG A 527 -32.47 1.76 -23.56
N CYS A 528 -31.31 1.97 -22.92
CA CYS A 528 -30.46 0.96 -22.32
C CYS A 528 -30.92 0.58 -20.91
N CYS A 529 -31.73 1.42 -20.27
CA CYS A 529 -32.34 1.19 -18.96
C CYS A 529 -33.81 0.84 -19.13
N GLU A 530 -34.39 0.10 -18.16
CA GLU A 530 -35.84 -0.19 -18.11
C GLU A 530 -36.72 1.08 -18.23
N ARG A 531 -36.18 2.26 -17.90
CA ARG A 531 -36.83 3.58 -18.03
C ARG A 531 -35.88 4.59 -18.68
N PRO A 532 -36.22 5.19 -19.83
CA PRO A 532 -35.30 6.09 -20.53
C PRO A 532 -35.16 7.43 -19.83
N ARG A 533 -33.93 7.93 -19.80
CA ARG A 533 -33.57 9.23 -19.21
C ARG A 533 -33.02 10.18 -20.25
N VAL A 534 -33.30 11.47 -20.07
CA VAL A 534 -32.79 12.57 -20.91
C VAL A 534 -31.26 12.56 -20.87
N LEU A 535 -30.63 12.53 -22.03
CA LEU A 535 -29.17 12.69 -22.13
C LEU A 535 -28.79 14.14 -21.84
N VAL A 536 -27.74 14.33 -21.04
CA VAL A 536 -27.29 15.67 -20.59
C VAL A 536 -25.96 15.99 -21.23
N ARG A 537 -25.77 17.26 -21.64
CA ARG A 537 -24.48 17.79 -22.11
C ARG A 537 -23.96 18.81 -21.09
N GLU A 538 -22.86 18.48 -20.42
CA GLU A 538 -22.09 19.46 -19.65
C GLU A 538 -20.99 20.03 -20.54
N GLY A 539 -21.08 21.31 -20.91
CA GLY A 539 -20.08 21.99 -21.74
C GLY A 539 -20.03 21.53 -23.21
N ASP A 540 -18.81 21.33 -23.73
CA ASP A 540 -18.49 20.92 -25.12
C ASP A 540 -18.36 19.39 -25.31
N GLU A 541 -18.72 18.59 -24.30
CA GLU A 541 -18.58 17.13 -24.33
C GLU A 541 -19.76 16.41 -25.01
N ARG A 542 -19.61 15.09 -25.27
CA ARG A 542 -20.68 14.26 -25.87
C ARG A 542 -21.84 14.08 -24.88
N PRO A 543 -23.11 13.92 -25.34
CA PRO A 543 -24.24 13.65 -24.45
C PRO A 543 -24.00 12.37 -23.63
N THR A 544 -24.10 12.46 -22.30
CA THR A 544 -23.85 11.35 -21.38
C THR A 544 -25.13 10.89 -20.68
N CYS A 545 -25.15 9.62 -20.25
CA CYS A 545 -26.21 9.10 -19.41
C CYS A 545 -26.13 9.76 -18.02
N PRO A 546 -27.21 10.37 -17.48
CA PRO A 546 -27.17 11.02 -16.17
C PRO A 546 -26.99 10.04 -14.99
N VAL A 547 -27.19 8.74 -15.21
CA VAL A 547 -27.01 7.70 -14.18
C VAL A 547 -25.58 7.17 -14.18
N THR A 548 -25.04 6.82 -15.35
CA THR A 548 -23.72 6.16 -15.43
C THR A 548 -22.59 7.13 -15.78
N GLY A 549 -22.89 8.30 -16.32
CA GLY A 549 -21.90 9.25 -16.85
C GLY A 549 -21.26 8.83 -18.16
N GLU A 550 -21.65 7.69 -18.73
CA GLU A 550 -21.07 7.14 -19.96
C GLU A 550 -21.77 7.65 -21.23
N ALA A 551 -21.00 7.90 -22.28
CA ALA A 551 -21.49 8.33 -23.59
C ALA A 551 -22.08 7.12 -24.36
N HIS A 552 -23.35 7.22 -24.77
CA HIS A 552 -24.10 6.12 -25.41
C HIS A 552 -24.55 6.47 -26.83
N LEU A 553 -23.61 6.78 -27.70
CA LEU A 553 -23.84 6.96 -29.13
C LEU A 553 -22.78 6.20 -29.94
N LEU A 554 -23.25 5.49 -30.98
CA LEU A 554 -22.38 5.11 -32.09
C LEU A 554 -21.88 6.38 -32.80
N GLU A 555 -20.77 6.29 -33.57
CA GLU A 555 -20.21 7.43 -34.32
C GLU A 555 -21.21 8.10 -35.29
N ASP A 556 -22.31 7.40 -35.63
CA ASP A 556 -23.39 7.86 -36.50
C ASP A 556 -24.64 8.38 -35.75
N GLY A 557 -24.61 8.47 -34.41
CA GLY A 557 -25.70 9.03 -33.61
C GLY A 557 -26.86 8.09 -33.28
N ARG A 558 -26.75 6.77 -33.53
CA ARG A 558 -27.80 5.79 -33.16
C ARG A 558 -27.59 5.16 -31.77
N THR A 559 -28.70 4.81 -31.12
CA THR A 559 -28.75 4.06 -29.84
C THR A 559 -28.85 2.54 -30.08
N VAL A 560 -28.21 1.75 -29.21
CA VAL A 560 -28.10 0.28 -29.31
C VAL A 560 -29.40 -0.41 -28.85
N LEU A 561 -29.89 -1.41 -29.60
CA LEU A 561 -31.07 -2.25 -29.27
C LEU A 561 -30.66 -3.72 -29.00
N GLU A 562 -31.43 -4.40 -28.12
CA GLU A 562 -31.19 -5.78 -27.61
C GLU A 562 -31.09 -6.90 -28.65
N ARG A 563 -31.78 -6.82 -29.79
CA ARG A 563 -32.06 -8.00 -30.63
C ARG A 563 -30.87 -8.56 -31.42
N ASP A 564 -29.74 -7.87 -31.39
CA ASP A 564 -28.52 -8.19 -32.14
C ASP A 564 -27.26 -8.27 -31.25
N HIS A 565 -27.39 -8.43 -29.92
CA HIS A 565 -26.21 -8.47 -29.05
C HIS A 565 -25.35 -9.72 -29.32
N PRO A 566 -24.09 -9.57 -29.78
CA PRO A 566 -23.29 -10.65 -30.36
C PRO A 566 -22.83 -11.75 -29.37
N LEU A 567 -23.14 -11.63 -28.08
CA LEU A 567 -22.66 -12.52 -27.02
C LEU A 567 -23.74 -13.42 -26.39
N GLY A 568 -25.04 -13.16 -26.58
CA GLY A 568 -26.14 -13.97 -26.01
C GLY A 568 -26.26 -13.93 -24.48
N GLY A 569 -27.13 -14.78 -23.89
CA GLY A 569 -27.33 -14.95 -22.44
C GLY A 569 -26.66 -16.21 -21.87
N CYS A 570 -26.80 -16.49 -20.56
CA CYS A 570 -26.10 -17.59 -19.90
C CYS A 570 -26.93 -18.88 -19.83
N ASP A 571 -26.46 -19.94 -20.50
CA ASP A 571 -27.12 -21.26 -20.50
C ASP A 571 -26.89 -22.08 -19.19
N GLU A 572 -25.96 -21.67 -18.32
CA GLU A 572 -25.65 -22.40 -17.06
C GLU A 572 -26.50 -21.93 -15.88
N CYS A 573 -26.92 -20.66 -15.86
CA CYS A 573 -27.75 -20.07 -14.79
C CYS A 573 -29.08 -19.46 -15.30
N GLU A 574 -29.38 -19.62 -16.59
CA GLU A 574 -30.60 -19.12 -17.26
C GLU A 574 -30.84 -17.60 -17.17
N SER A 575 -29.79 -16.82 -16.87
CA SER A 575 -29.86 -15.36 -16.80
C SER A 575 -30.15 -14.73 -18.17
N VAL A 576 -31.13 -13.82 -18.21
CA VAL A 576 -31.50 -13.02 -19.39
C VAL A 576 -30.57 -11.83 -19.63
N ALA A 577 -29.69 -11.51 -18.67
CA ALA A 577 -28.68 -10.48 -18.85
C ALA A 577 -27.64 -10.91 -19.90
N PRO A 578 -27.17 -9.98 -20.78
CA PRO A 578 -26.20 -10.32 -21.80
C PRO A 578 -24.88 -10.78 -21.18
N LEU A 579 -24.29 -11.84 -21.73
CA LEU A 579 -22.95 -12.28 -21.39
C LEU A 579 -21.96 -11.15 -21.67
N LEU A 580 -21.13 -10.85 -20.68
CA LEU A 580 -20.16 -9.77 -20.79
C LEU A 580 -18.79 -10.31 -21.13
N ARG A 581 -18.11 -9.58 -22.01
CA ARG A 581 -16.77 -9.91 -22.44
C ARG A 581 -15.77 -9.23 -21.51
N HIS A 582 -15.19 -10.02 -20.62
CA HIS A 582 -14.11 -9.58 -19.73
C HIS A 582 -12.76 -9.94 -20.38
N GLY A 583 -12.29 -9.08 -21.27
CA GLY A 583 -11.06 -9.33 -22.02
C GLY A 583 -11.24 -10.43 -23.09
N ASN A 584 -10.52 -11.55 -22.98
CA ASN A 584 -10.61 -12.69 -23.91
C ASN A 584 -11.62 -13.76 -23.48
N GLU A 585 -12.19 -13.61 -22.29
CA GLU A 585 -13.14 -14.55 -21.73
C GLU A 585 -14.54 -13.95 -21.79
N VAL A 586 -15.51 -14.79 -22.12
CA VAL A 586 -16.93 -14.43 -22.03
C VAL A 586 -17.45 -15.05 -20.74
N ARG A 587 -17.94 -14.20 -19.84
CA ARG A 587 -18.40 -14.59 -18.51
C ARG A 587 -19.82 -14.10 -18.28
N CYS A 588 -20.55 -14.83 -17.46
CA CYS A 588 -21.84 -14.38 -16.96
C CYS A 588 -21.63 -13.56 -15.69
N GLU A 589 -22.12 -12.32 -15.61
CA GLU A 589 -22.03 -11.55 -14.35
C GLU A 589 -22.96 -12.06 -13.25
N THR A 590 -23.94 -12.90 -13.60
CA THR A 590 -24.86 -13.50 -12.62
C THR A 590 -24.25 -14.74 -11.93
N CYS A 591 -23.41 -15.53 -12.62
CA CYS A 591 -22.89 -16.80 -12.07
C CYS A 591 -21.38 -17.03 -12.27
N GLU A 592 -20.66 -16.06 -12.84
CA GLU A 592 -19.21 -16.03 -13.06
C GLU A 592 -18.61 -17.17 -13.91
N THR A 593 -19.45 -18.05 -14.45
CA THR A 593 -19.02 -19.17 -15.30
C THR A 593 -18.34 -18.65 -16.57
N THR A 594 -17.22 -19.28 -16.93
CA THR A 594 -16.45 -18.93 -18.14
C THR A 594 -16.90 -19.78 -19.32
N HIS A 595 -17.29 -19.12 -20.41
CA HIS A 595 -17.76 -19.76 -21.62
C HIS A 595 -16.76 -19.63 -22.77
N VAL A 596 -16.60 -20.70 -23.53
CA VAL A 596 -15.81 -20.77 -24.76
C VAL A 596 -16.71 -20.96 -25.97
N GLN A 597 -16.40 -20.27 -27.07
CA GLN A 597 -17.22 -20.30 -28.28
C GLN A 597 -17.09 -21.67 -28.98
N ARG A 598 -18.23 -22.34 -29.21
CA ARG A 598 -18.36 -23.58 -29.98
C ARG A 598 -19.56 -23.50 -30.93
N ARG A 599 -19.31 -23.67 -32.23
CA ARG A 599 -20.34 -23.64 -33.29
C ARG A 599 -21.21 -22.37 -33.28
N GLY A 600 -20.60 -21.20 -33.06
CA GLY A 600 -21.29 -19.91 -33.07
C GLY A 600 -22.06 -19.56 -31.78
N ARG A 601 -22.03 -20.41 -30.75
CA ARG A 601 -22.61 -20.16 -29.41
C ARG A 601 -21.58 -20.44 -28.30
N TYR A 602 -21.74 -19.90 -27.09
CA TYR A 602 -20.75 -19.97 -25.99
C TYR A 602 -21.11 -21.07 -24.94
N ARG A 603 -20.16 -21.95 -24.52
CA ARG A 603 -20.35 -23.11 -23.57
C ARG A 603 -19.17 -23.35 -22.57
N ALA A 604 -19.34 -24.05 -21.43
CA ALA A 604 -18.35 -24.25 -20.32
C ALA A 604 -17.22 -25.35 -20.50
N GLN A 605 -16.13 -25.41 -19.66
CA GLN A 605 -14.84 -26.18 -19.89
C GLN A 605 -14.20 -26.96 -18.65
N ARG A 606 -13.52 -28.17 -18.77
CA ARG A 606 -12.82 -29.02 -17.68
C ARG A 606 -11.58 -29.94 -18.12
N ARG A 607 -10.55 -30.35 -17.27
CA ARG A 607 -9.40 -31.35 -17.56
C ARG A 607 -8.53 -32.05 -16.38
N PRO A 608 -7.76 -33.19 -16.58
CA PRO A 608 -6.89 -34.01 -15.61
C PRO A 608 -5.35 -34.34 -15.94
N ARG A 609 -4.59 -35.18 -15.11
CA ARG A 609 -3.06 -35.36 -14.88
C ARG A 609 -2.41 -36.81 -14.95
N GLU A 610 -1.03 -36.95 -15.00
CA GLU A 610 -0.14 -38.18 -14.82
C GLU A 610 1.27 -37.93 -14.11
N HIS A 611 1.98 -38.98 -13.61
CA HIS A 611 2.99 -39.05 -12.46
C HIS A 611 4.53 -39.24 -12.73
N ALA A 612 5.36 -39.31 -11.64
CA ALA A 612 6.85 -39.18 -11.47
C ALA A 612 7.54 -40.33 -10.64
N GLU A 613 8.87 -40.28 -10.35
CA GLU A 613 9.61 -41.13 -9.33
C GLU A 613 11.02 -40.60 -8.85
N ILE A 614 11.46 -40.90 -7.59
CA ILE A 614 12.69 -40.43 -6.81
C ILE A 614 13.33 -41.56 -5.93
N ALA A 615 14.59 -41.42 -5.43
CA ALA A 615 15.35 -42.34 -4.53
C ALA A 615 15.98 -41.72 -3.21
N GLU A 616 16.49 -42.59 -2.30
CA GLU A 616 16.68 -42.59 -0.80
C GLU A 616 17.90 -41.88 -0.07
N PRO A 617 17.97 -41.85 1.31
CA PRO A 617 18.92 -41.04 2.16
C PRO A 617 19.98 -41.80 3.04
N LEU A 618 20.86 -41.07 3.77
CA LEU A 618 22.04 -41.53 4.59
C LEU A 618 22.06 -40.99 6.08
N PRO A 619 22.95 -41.46 7.01
CA PRO A 619 22.62 -41.87 8.39
C PRO A 619 23.07 -40.97 9.57
N GLN A 620 22.56 -41.34 10.76
CA GLN A 620 22.53 -40.62 12.05
C GLN A 620 23.68 -41.04 12.98
N ASP A 621 24.55 -40.12 13.42
CA ASP A 621 25.23 -40.13 14.74
C ASP A 621 26.45 -39.17 14.77
N GLN A 622 26.27 -37.95 15.29
CA GLN A 622 27.38 -37.12 15.81
C GLN A 622 26.96 -36.33 17.08
N PRO A 623 27.88 -36.04 18.03
CA PRO A 623 27.56 -35.41 19.32
C PRO A 623 27.38 -33.89 19.23
N LEU A 624 26.47 -33.34 20.05
CA LEU A 624 26.03 -31.93 20.04
C LEU A 624 27.01 -30.97 20.77
N ALA A 625 27.22 -29.79 20.20
CA ALA A 625 27.91 -28.65 20.84
C ALA A 625 27.04 -27.96 21.94
N PRO A 626 27.65 -27.18 22.87
CA PRO A 626 26.96 -26.61 24.04
C PRO A 626 26.08 -25.40 23.67
N GLN A 627 24.94 -25.26 24.34
CA GLN A 627 23.93 -24.22 24.05
C GLN A 627 24.14 -22.91 24.85
N PRO A 628 23.91 -21.75 24.23
CA PRO A 628 23.54 -20.54 24.98
C PRO A 628 22.30 -19.87 24.39
N GLN A 629 21.14 -20.07 25.02
CA GLN A 629 19.96 -19.17 25.09
C GLN A 629 18.88 -19.89 25.91
N THR A 630 18.33 -19.24 26.94
CA THR A 630 17.21 -19.80 27.73
C THR A 630 16.02 -20.03 26.82
N LEU A 631 15.54 -21.29 26.71
CA LEU A 631 14.37 -21.60 25.93
C LEU A 631 13.16 -20.86 26.51
N PRO A 632 12.36 -20.18 25.68
CA PRO A 632 11.16 -19.47 26.12
C PRO A 632 10.08 -20.46 26.55
N THR A 633 9.26 -20.07 27.53
CA THR A 633 8.16 -20.92 28.03
C THR A 633 7.01 -20.97 27.02
N PRO A 634 6.53 -22.16 26.61
CA PRO A 634 5.34 -22.28 25.78
C PRO A 634 4.08 -21.78 26.51
N PRO A 635 3.04 -21.31 25.78
CA PRO A 635 1.77 -20.93 26.39
C PRO A 635 1.13 -22.11 27.13
N SER A 636 0.53 -21.82 28.29
CA SER A 636 -0.18 -22.83 29.08
C SER A 636 -1.53 -23.18 28.46
N ALA A 637 -2.17 -24.26 28.93
CA ALA A 637 -3.52 -24.62 28.48
C ALA A 637 -4.53 -23.50 28.74
N SER A 638 -4.44 -22.84 29.90
CA SER A 638 -5.30 -21.71 30.25
C SER A 638 -5.04 -20.47 29.38
N ASP A 639 -3.80 -20.26 28.92
CA ASP A 639 -3.51 -19.17 27.98
C ASP A 639 -4.16 -19.44 26.61
N LEU A 640 -4.19 -20.69 26.16
CA LEU A 640 -4.83 -21.08 24.90
C LEU A 640 -6.36 -21.01 24.96
N GLU A 641 -6.99 -21.14 26.13
CA GLU A 641 -8.44 -20.95 26.31
C GLU A 641 -8.88 -19.49 26.10
N LEU A 642 -7.96 -18.53 26.28
CA LEU A 642 -8.20 -17.10 26.07
C LEU A 642 -7.98 -16.66 24.62
N VAL A 643 -7.67 -17.60 23.73
CA VAL A 643 -7.33 -17.36 22.32
C VAL A 643 -8.41 -17.96 21.42
N GLU A 644 -8.77 -17.26 20.35
CA GLU A 644 -9.73 -17.75 19.35
C GLU A 644 -9.41 -19.19 18.91
N PRO A 645 -10.38 -20.11 18.81
CA PRO A 645 -10.11 -21.53 18.60
C PRO A 645 -9.27 -21.84 17.36
N ALA A 646 -9.42 -21.06 16.29
CA ALA A 646 -8.62 -21.21 15.08
C ALA A 646 -7.13 -20.87 15.32
N ILE A 647 -6.86 -19.83 16.10
CA ILE A 647 -5.51 -19.39 16.46
C ILE A 647 -4.89 -20.38 17.46
N ALA A 648 -5.65 -20.81 18.47
CA ALA A 648 -5.19 -21.79 19.46
C ALA A 648 -4.77 -23.11 18.81
N ARG A 649 -5.56 -23.63 17.85
CA ARG A 649 -5.21 -24.82 17.06
C ARG A 649 -3.94 -24.61 16.24
N ALA A 650 -3.80 -23.45 15.59
CA ALA A 650 -2.61 -23.12 14.82
C ALA A 650 -1.36 -23.01 15.71
N MET A 651 -1.49 -22.43 16.91
CA MET A 651 -0.42 -22.39 17.91
C MET A 651 -0.01 -23.80 18.33
N ALA A 652 -0.99 -24.67 18.62
CA ALA A 652 -0.75 -26.06 19.03
C ALA A 652 -0.13 -26.94 17.94
N ALA A 653 -0.25 -26.56 16.67
CA ALA A 653 0.39 -27.24 15.55
C ALA A 653 1.75 -26.64 15.17
N ASN A 654 2.08 -25.43 15.63
CA ASN A 654 3.35 -24.77 15.32
C ASN A 654 4.45 -25.22 16.29
N VAL A 655 5.67 -25.36 15.77
CA VAL A 655 6.85 -25.72 16.55
C VAL A 655 8.00 -24.75 16.30
N PHE A 656 8.92 -24.68 17.25
CA PHE A 656 10.13 -23.90 17.15
C PHE A 656 11.30 -24.78 16.70
N VAL A 657 12.10 -24.31 15.73
CA VAL A 657 13.20 -25.06 15.12
C VAL A 657 14.53 -24.36 15.43
N LEU A 658 15.47 -25.13 15.99
CA LEU A 658 16.82 -24.69 16.36
C LEU A 658 17.83 -25.39 15.45
N GLY A 659 18.47 -24.64 14.56
CA GLY A 659 19.53 -25.13 13.69
C GLY A 659 20.91 -24.78 14.25
N SER A 660 21.83 -25.73 14.22
CA SER A 660 23.25 -25.51 14.51
C SER A 660 24.09 -26.03 13.36
N GLY A 661 24.83 -25.12 12.72
CA GLY A 661 25.80 -25.41 11.67
C GLY A 661 27.22 -25.47 12.21
N LEU A 662 28.20 -25.35 11.31
CA LEU A 662 29.63 -25.51 11.63
C LEU A 662 30.20 -24.34 12.44
N GLU A 663 29.72 -23.11 12.20
CA GLU A 663 30.25 -21.89 12.83
C GLU A 663 29.17 -21.02 13.49
N GLN A 664 27.88 -21.32 13.28
CA GLN A 664 26.75 -20.48 13.73
C GLN A 664 25.53 -21.31 14.12
N SER A 665 24.70 -20.75 15.01
CA SER A 665 23.37 -21.26 15.35
C SER A 665 22.30 -20.28 14.92
N TRP A 666 21.17 -20.78 14.43
CA TRP A 666 20.02 -19.97 14.00
C TRP A 666 18.70 -20.59 14.45
N THR A 667 17.64 -19.84 14.23
CA THR A 667 16.30 -20.13 14.73
C THR A 667 15.29 -20.03 13.59
N GLY A 668 14.26 -20.87 13.61
CA GLY A 668 13.18 -20.93 12.63
C GLY A 668 11.93 -21.54 13.25
N SER A 669 10.91 -21.74 12.43
CA SER A 669 9.61 -22.31 12.85
C SER A 669 9.24 -23.50 11.95
N GLY A 670 8.24 -24.27 12.36
CA GLY A 670 7.70 -25.41 11.60
C GLY A 670 6.22 -25.64 11.90
N VAL A 671 5.55 -26.39 11.04
CA VAL A 671 4.14 -26.79 11.21
C VAL A 671 4.04 -28.31 11.28
N ILE A 672 3.36 -28.84 12.29
CA ILE A 672 3.08 -30.28 12.41
C ILE A 672 1.96 -30.64 11.42
N VAL A 673 2.30 -31.52 10.48
CA VAL A 673 1.43 -31.84 9.32
C VAL A 673 1.00 -33.31 9.29
N ALA A 674 1.64 -34.17 10.08
CA ALA A 674 1.18 -35.54 10.31
C ALA A 674 1.69 -36.07 11.65
N ARG A 675 1.01 -37.11 12.16
CA ARG A 675 1.39 -37.85 13.36
C ARG A 675 1.14 -39.34 13.14
N ASP A 676 2.11 -40.18 13.50
CA ASP A 676 1.97 -41.63 13.57
C ASP A 676 2.49 -42.11 14.93
N GLY A 677 1.56 -42.43 15.85
CA GLY A 677 1.87 -42.65 17.26
C GLY A 677 2.59 -41.46 17.88
N ASN A 678 3.81 -41.69 18.36
CA ASN A 678 4.67 -40.69 18.98
C ASN A 678 5.57 -39.95 17.98
N GLU A 679 5.55 -40.32 16.69
CA GLU A 679 6.36 -39.66 15.66
C GLU A 679 5.55 -38.56 14.96
N LEU A 680 6.14 -37.36 14.85
CA LEU A 680 5.55 -36.20 14.18
C LEU A 680 6.28 -35.87 12.90
N ALA A 681 5.54 -35.50 11.86
CA ALA A 681 6.07 -34.90 10.64
C ALA A 681 5.89 -33.38 10.71
N ILE A 682 6.96 -32.63 10.49
CA ILE A 682 6.98 -31.17 10.59
C ILE A 682 7.46 -30.58 9.26
N LEU A 683 6.65 -29.72 8.64
CA LEU A 683 7.03 -28.97 7.45
C LEU A 683 7.71 -27.66 7.87
N THR A 684 8.83 -27.31 7.24
CA THR A 684 9.61 -26.08 7.49
C THR A 684 10.32 -25.63 6.20
N ASN A 685 11.13 -24.57 6.26
CA ASN A 685 11.94 -24.15 5.13
C ASN A 685 13.21 -24.97 4.99
N ARG A 686 13.72 -25.03 3.76
CA ARG A 686 14.99 -25.70 3.46
C ARG A 686 16.17 -24.95 4.05
N HIS A 687 16.20 -23.62 3.96
CA HIS A 687 17.28 -22.81 4.53
C HIS A 687 17.35 -22.86 6.06
N VAL A 688 16.29 -23.32 6.74
CA VAL A 688 16.29 -23.52 8.20
C VAL A 688 17.01 -24.81 8.60
N VAL A 689 17.16 -25.77 7.68
CA VAL A 689 17.76 -27.08 7.96
C VAL A 689 19.10 -27.32 7.23
N GLU A 690 19.58 -26.30 6.51
CA GLU A 690 20.83 -26.35 5.74
C GLU A 690 21.80 -25.26 6.21
N ASP A 691 23.09 -25.61 6.27
CA ASP A 691 24.23 -24.69 6.43
C ASP A 691 24.99 -24.64 5.11
N VAL A 692 25.43 -23.47 4.66
CA VAL A 692 26.18 -23.33 3.40
C VAL A 692 27.59 -22.84 3.71
N ASP A 693 28.59 -23.66 3.43
CA ASP A 693 29.99 -23.29 3.67
C ASP A 693 30.46 -22.16 2.73
N ALA A 694 31.60 -21.56 3.04
CA ALA A 694 32.20 -20.48 2.23
C ALA A 694 32.49 -20.90 0.77
N GLY A 695 32.50 -22.21 0.47
CA GLY A 695 32.65 -22.78 -0.87
C GLY A 695 31.33 -23.05 -1.60
N GLY A 696 30.17 -22.71 -1.00
CA GLY A 696 28.85 -22.89 -1.58
C GLY A 696 28.29 -24.32 -1.47
N ARG A 697 28.89 -25.19 -0.66
CA ARG A 697 28.37 -26.55 -0.41
C ARG A 697 27.35 -26.50 0.72
N SER A 698 26.15 -27.01 0.44
CA SER A 698 25.05 -27.11 1.42
C SER A 698 25.17 -28.42 2.21
N HIS A 699 25.27 -28.29 3.54
CA HIS A 699 25.32 -29.38 4.51
C HIS A 699 24.02 -29.40 5.32
N VAL A 700 23.57 -30.59 5.74
CA VAL A 700 22.43 -30.69 6.64
C VAL A 700 22.86 -30.28 8.03
N ALA A 701 22.18 -29.29 8.60
CA ALA A 701 22.45 -28.79 9.94
C ALA A 701 22.00 -29.76 11.03
N SER A 702 22.55 -29.64 12.24
CA SER A 702 21.99 -30.32 13.41
C SER A 702 20.73 -29.58 13.84
N VAL A 703 19.56 -30.22 13.69
CA VAL A 703 18.26 -29.61 13.98
C VAL A 703 17.65 -30.16 15.27
N ARG A 704 17.15 -29.27 16.11
CA ARG A 704 16.26 -29.60 17.24
C ARG A 704 14.93 -28.89 17.07
N VAL A 705 13.87 -29.49 17.60
CA VAL A 705 12.53 -28.93 17.59
C VAL A 705 12.05 -28.80 19.03
N TYR A 706 11.49 -27.64 19.35
CA TYR A 706 10.86 -27.34 20.62
C TYR A 706 9.34 -27.22 20.41
N THR A 707 8.57 -28.07 21.08
CA THR A 707 7.12 -28.18 20.90
C THR A 707 6.35 -27.37 21.94
N ILE A 708 5.06 -27.15 21.68
CA ILE A 708 4.17 -26.44 22.62
C ILE A 708 3.96 -27.24 23.93
N SER A 709 4.20 -28.57 23.91
CA SER A 709 4.20 -29.40 25.11
C SER A 709 5.37 -29.11 26.06
N GLY A 710 6.36 -28.33 25.60
CA GLY A 710 7.59 -28.01 26.35
C GLY A 710 8.73 -29.00 26.11
N GLU A 711 8.63 -29.85 25.11
CA GLU A 711 9.64 -30.86 24.79
C GLU A 711 10.65 -30.35 23.76
N LEU A 712 11.95 -30.46 24.07
CA LEU A 712 13.03 -30.23 23.10
C LEU A 712 13.56 -31.57 22.57
N LYS A 713 13.38 -31.85 21.28
CA LYS A 713 13.75 -33.12 20.65
C LYS A 713 14.69 -32.90 19.48
N ARG A 714 15.61 -33.84 19.22
CA ARG A 714 16.41 -33.85 17.98
C ARG A 714 15.52 -34.23 16.80
N ALA A 715 15.72 -33.57 15.66
CA ALA A 715 14.96 -33.82 14.45
C ALA A 715 15.79 -34.47 13.36
N ARG A 716 15.16 -35.41 12.65
CA ARG A 716 15.69 -36.00 11.42
C ARG A 716 15.14 -35.27 10.21
N VAL A 717 15.98 -34.84 9.29
CA VAL A 717 15.53 -34.33 7.98
C VAL A 717 15.09 -35.51 7.12
N VAL A 718 13.79 -35.57 6.80
CA VAL A 718 13.15 -36.65 6.02
C VAL A 718 13.14 -36.33 4.54
N TRP A 719 12.93 -35.05 4.20
CA TRP A 719 12.84 -34.59 2.81
C TRP A 719 13.32 -33.15 2.69
N ARG A 720 13.85 -32.80 1.51
CA ARG A 720 14.21 -31.44 1.10
C ARG A 720 13.76 -31.26 -0.33
N ALA A 721 13.04 -30.18 -0.60
CA ALA A 721 12.50 -29.94 -1.93
C ALA A 721 13.61 -29.76 -2.98
N GLU A 722 13.42 -30.37 -4.14
CA GLU A 722 14.32 -30.22 -5.26
C GLU A 722 14.15 -28.87 -5.98
N ARG A 723 15.03 -28.59 -6.96
CA ARG A 723 14.92 -27.45 -7.90
C ARG A 723 14.83 -26.08 -7.22
N GLY A 724 15.47 -25.92 -6.05
CA GLY A 724 15.60 -24.64 -5.37
C GLY A 724 14.31 -24.12 -4.73
N MET A 725 13.32 -24.98 -4.50
CA MET A 725 12.19 -24.64 -3.62
C MET A 725 12.62 -24.71 -2.15
N ASP A 726 12.19 -23.73 -1.36
CA ASP A 726 12.63 -23.56 0.02
C ASP A 726 11.71 -24.30 1.02
N LEU A 727 11.61 -25.63 0.88
CA LEU A 727 10.85 -26.50 1.79
C LEU A 727 11.65 -27.73 2.23
N ALA A 728 11.40 -28.17 3.46
CA ALA A 728 11.92 -29.41 4.03
C ALA A 728 10.92 -30.05 4.99
N LEU A 729 11.04 -31.37 5.19
CA LEU A 729 10.26 -32.15 6.15
C LEU A 729 11.18 -32.69 7.24
N LEU A 730 10.80 -32.49 8.48
CA LEU A 730 11.46 -33.04 9.67
C LEU A 730 10.62 -34.14 10.30
N SER A 731 11.28 -35.06 11.00
CA SER A 731 10.65 -36.04 11.90
C SER A 731 11.22 -35.92 13.31
N ILE A 732 10.34 -35.93 14.32
CA ILE A 732 10.70 -36.03 15.74
C ILE A 732 9.85 -37.08 16.45
N ARG A 733 10.36 -37.61 17.56
CA ARG A 733 9.57 -38.42 18.51
C ARG A 733 9.32 -37.64 19.79
N ILE A 734 8.08 -37.62 20.24
CA ILE A 734 7.63 -36.91 21.44
C ILE A 734 7.01 -37.86 22.46
N ASP A 735 6.95 -37.42 23.70
CA ASP A 735 6.43 -38.20 24.82
C ASP A 735 4.94 -37.91 25.05
N GLU A 736 4.48 -36.67 24.81
CA GLU A 736 3.09 -36.23 25.02
C GLU A 736 2.37 -35.85 23.70
N PRO A 737 2.01 -36.81 22.83
CA PRO A 737 1.37 -36.53 21.54
C PRO A 737 -0.02 -35.88 21.63
N GLU A 738 -0.72 -36.03 22.75
CA GLU A 738 -2.06 -35.49 23.00
C GLU A 738 -2.08 -33.95 23.03
N ARG A 739 -0.97 -33.29 23.37
CA ARG A 739 -0.88 -31.83 23.54
C ARG A 739 -0.49 -31.07 22.28
N VAL A 740 -0.27 -31.77 21.16
CA VAL A 740 0.04 -31.18 19.87
C VAL A 740 -1.13 -31.39 18.90
N THR A 741 -1.34 -30.42 18.01
CA THR A 741 -2.34 -30.52 16.95
C THR A 741 -1.68 -30.82 15.61
N VAL A 742 -2.38 -31.58 14.76
CA VAL A 742 -1.96 -31.80 13.37
C VAL A 742 -2.73 -30.83 12.48
N THR A 743 -2.00 -30.03 11.70
CA THR A 743 -2.61 -29.17 10.67
C THR A 743 -2.87 -29.97 9.40
N GLU A 744 -4.07 -29.85 8.86
CA GLU A 744 -4.41 -30.48 7.59
C GLU A 744 -3.70 -29.81 6.41
N LEU A 745 -3.08 -30.64 5.56
CA LEU A 745 -2.42 -30.24 4.32
C LEU A 745 -3.46 -30.10 3.18
N GLN A 746 -4.39 -29.15 3.32
CA GLN A 746 -5.36 -28.82 2.28
C GLN A 746 -5.15 -27.40 1.76
N ALA A 747 -5.30 -27.22 0.44
CA ALA A 747 -5.35 -25.89 -0.15
C ALA A 747 -6.78 -25.35 -0.03
N GLY A 748 -7.06 -24.56 1.00
CA GLY A 748 -8.29 -23.79 1.07
C GLY A 748 -8.31 -22.68 0.01
N PRO A 749 -9.51 -22.25 -0.47
CA PRO A 749 -9.60 -21.05 -1.28
C PRO A 749 -9.15 -19.86 -0.43
N CYS A 750 -8.31 -19.01 -1.01
CA CYS A 750 -7.96 -17.74 -0.40
C CYS A 750 -7.93 -16.64 -1.46
N VAL A 751 -8.54 -15.50 -1.17
CA VAL A 751 -8.77 -14.38 -2.08
C VAL A 751 -8.00 -13.15 -1.60
N VAL A 752 -7.43 -12.40 -2.55
CA VAL A 752 -6.70 -11.16 -2.24
C VAL A 752 -7.61 -10.20 -1.45
N GLY A 753 -7.13 -9.77 -0.28
CA GLY A 753 -7.87 -8.97 0.69
C GLY A 753 -8.32 -9.74 1.94
N GLU A 754 -8.40 -11.07 1.90
CA GLU A 754 -8.78 -11.87 3.06
C GLU A 754 -7.75 -11.80 4.19
N ARG A 755 -8.24 -11.94 5.43
CA ARG A 755 -7.41 -11.90 6.63
C ARG A 755 -6.62 -13.18 6.78
N LEU A 756 -5.32 -13.00 6.95
CA LEU A 756 -4.37 -14.06 7.24
C LEU A 756 -3.75 -13.81 8.61
N PHE A 757 -3.32 -14.89 9.25
CA PHE A 757 -2.46 -14.80 10.40
C PHE A 757 -1.33 -15.81 10.32
N SER A 758 -0.20 -15.46 10.91
CA SER A 758 0.97 -16.29 11.02
C SER A 758 1.21 -16.62 12.49
N ILE A 759 1.61 -17.87 12.74
CA ILE A 759 2.22 -18.27 14.00
C ILE A 759 3.72 -18.48 13.74
N GLY A 760 4.58 -17.91 14.57
CA GLY A 760 6.03 -18.06 14.43
C GLY A 760 6.79 -17.67 15.68
N ASN A 761 8.12 -17.60 15.56
CA ASN A 761 9.00 -17.12 16.61
C ASN A 761 9.75 -15.83 16.18
N PRO A 762 9.05 -14.69 16.06
CA PRO A 762 9.72 -13.43 15.75
C PRO A 762 10.65 -13.01 16.90
N LEU A 763 11.93 -12.73 16.60
CA LEU A 763 12.91 -12.17 17.54
C LEU A 763 13.15 -12.99 18.84
N GLY A 764 12.75 -14.27 18.87
CA GLY A 764 12.91 -15.14 20.05
C GLY A 764 11.74 -15.11 21.04
N LEU A 765 10.63 -14.40 20.75
CA LEU A 765 9.49 -14.20 21.66
C LEU A 765 8.44 -15.33 21.68
N SER A 766 8.61 -16.37 20.85
CA SER A 766 7.90 -17.68 20.81
C SER A 766 6.37 -17.72 20.78
N TRP A 767 5.84 -18.60 19.93
CA TRP A 767 4.38 -18.77 19.68
C TRP A 767 3.62 -17.46 19.47
N SER A 768 4.24 -16.48 18.80
CA SER A 768 3.65 -15.18 18.59
C SER A 768 2.67 -15.20 17.42
N TYR A 769 1.51 -14.58 17.64
CA TYR A 769 0.49 -14.34 16.63
C TYR A 769 0.75 -13.00 15.92
N ALA A 770 0.77 -13.01 14.59
CA ALA A 770 0.78 -11.82 13.76
C ALA A 770 -0.30 -11.93 12.70
N SER A 771 -1.12 -10.91 12.52
CA SER A 771 -2.16 -10.89 11.48
C SER A 771 -1.91 -9.81 10.43
N GLY A 772 -2.55 -9.99 9.28
CA GLY A 772 -2.46 -9.10 8.13
C GLY A 772 -3.42 -9.58 7.05
N THR A 773 -3.21 -9.11 5.82
CA THR A 773 -4.06 -9.47 4.68
C THR A 773 -3.28 -10.14 3.58
N LEU A 774 -3.94 -11.00 2.82
CA LEU A 774 -3.43 -11.50 1.55
C LEU A 774 -3.30 -10.32 0.57
N ALA A 775 -2.07 -9.95 0.22
CA ALA A 775 -1.79 -8.85 -0.69
C ALA A 775 -1.85 -9.30 -2.16
N ALA A 776 -1.29 -10.47 -2.47
CA ALA A 776 -1.36 -11.08 -3.80
C ALA A 776 -0.93 -12.54 -3.77
N PHE A 777 -1.25 -13.27 -4.84
CA PHE A 777 -0.43 -14.41 -5.23
C PHE A 777 0.64 -13.97 -6.22
N ARG A 778 1.86 -14.43 -6.03
CA ARG A 778 2.99 -14.17 -6.93
C ARG A 778 3.58 -15.49 -7.38
N THR A 779 4.04 -15.56 -8.62
CA THR A 779 4.81 -16.71 -9.10
C THR A 779 6.23 -16.24 -9.35
N PHE A 780 7.19 -16.87 -8.69
CA PHE A 780 8.61 -16.65 -8.94
C PHE A 780 9.20 -17.91 -9.57
N THR A 781 10.06 -17.71 -10.56
CA THR A 781 10.82 -18.80 -11.16
C THR A 781 12.12 -18.97 -10.39
N SER A 782 12.29 -20.14 -9.78
CA SER A 782 13.56 -20.52 -9.13
C SER A 782 14.71 -20.54 -10.15
N LYS A 783 15.96 -20.53 -9.66
CA LYS A 783 17.16 -20.67 -10.50
C LYS A 783 17.17 -21.93 -11.35
N ALA A 784 16.44 -22.97 -10.94
CA ALA A 784 16.30 -24.23 -11.66
C ALA A 784 15.07 -24.27 -12.60
N GLY A 785 14.44 -23.12 -12.86
CA GLY A 785 13.30 -23.01 -13.79
C GLY A 785 11.96 -23.46 -13.22
N LEU A 786 11.88 -23.87 -11.95
CA LEU A 786 10.61 -24.23 -11.29
C LEU A 786 9.83 -22.97 -10.94
N GLU A 787 8.58 -22.87 -11.41
CA GLU A 787 7.62 -21.86 -10.96
C GLU A 787 7.08 -22.21 -9.58
N VAL A 788 7.31 -21.31 -8.62
CA VAL A 788 6.82 -21.44 -7.25
C VAL A 788 5.84 -20.31 -6.99
N ARG A 789 4.62 -20.67 -6.59
CA ARG A 789 3.59 -19.72 -6.19
C ARG A 789 3.79 -19.36 -4.71
N PHE A 790 3.83 -18.07 -4.45
CA PHE A 790 3.91 -17.48 -3.13
C PHE A 790 2.62 -16.72 -2.79
N VAL A 791 2.26 -16.80 -1.52
CA VAL A 791 1.32 -15.91 -0.85
C VAL A 791 2.12 -14.68 -0.42
N HIS A 792 1.90 -13.56 -1.09
CA HIS A 792 2.42 -12.26 -0.70
C HIS A 792 1.41 -11.64 0.26
N SER A 793 1.83 -11.32 1.47
CA SER A 793 0.94 -10.81 2.52
C SER A 793 1.59 -9.64 3.27
N HIS A 794 0.75 -8.86 3.95
CA HIS A 794 1.17 -7.81 4.87
C HIS A 794 1.26 -8.31 6.32
N VAL A 795 1.28 -9.64 6.52
CA VAL A 795 1.48 -10.20 7.86
C VAL A 795 2.90 -9.88 8.30
N ASN A 796 3.05 -9.25 9.46
CA ASN A 796 4.35 -8.86 9.98
C ASN A 796 5.17 -10.10 10.37
N MET A 797 6.12 -10.49 9.51
CA MET A 797 7.06 -11.58 9.75
C MET A 797 8.45 -11.01 10.07
N SER A 798 9.22 -11.73 10.88
CA SER A 798 10.62 -11.40 11.15
C SER A 798 11.49 -12.66 11.16
N HIS A 799 12.79 -12.48 11.35
CA HIS A 799 13.74 -13.58 11.51
C HIS A 799 13.28 -14.49 12.66
N GLY A 800 13.11 -15.79 12.35
CA GLY A 800 12.56 -16.81 13.25
C GLY A 800 11.13 -17.27 12.93
N SER A 801 10.35 -16.50 12.14
CA SER A 801 9.05 -16.95 11.61
C SER A 801 9.15 -17.82 10.35
N SER A 802 10.33 -17.88 9.71
CA SER A 802 10.61 -18.74 8.54
C SER A 802 10.34 -20.20 8.85
N GLY A 803 9.49 -20.84 8.05
CA GLY A 803 9.05 -22.22 8.18
C GLY A 803 7.76 -22.39 9.00
N GLY A 804 7.27 -21.33 9.65
CA GLY A 804 5.98 -21.31 10.34
C GLY A 804 4.79 -21.25 9.37
N GLY A 805 3.61 -21.57 9.90
CA GLY A 805 2.38 -21.58 9.10
C GLY A 805 1.78 -20.19 8.93
N LEU A 806 1.34 -19.90 7.70
CA LEU A 806 0.44 -18.81 7.36
C LEU A 806 -0.95 -19.40 7.17
N TYR A 807 -1.93 -18.92 7.93
CA TYR A 807 -3.28 -19.44 8.03
C TYR A 807 -4.30 -18.38 7.58
N HIS A 808 -5.39 -18.82 6.98
CA HIS A 808 -6.60 -18.01 6.83
C HIS A 808 -7.24 -17.80 8.21
N GLU A 809 -7.99 -16.73 8.44
CA GLU A 809 -8.72 -16.47 9.71
C GLU A 809 -9.59 -17.63 10.19
N LYS A 810 -10.06 -18.48 9.27
CA LYS A 810 -10.83 -19.71 9.53
C LYS A 810 -9.96 -20.87 10.07
N GLY A 811 -8.65 -20.68 10.19
CA GLY A 811 -7.70 -21.62 10.78
C GLY A 811 -7.14 -22.68 9.84
N HIS A 812 -7.39 -22.59 8.53
CA HIS A 812 -6.77 -23.50 7.55
C HIS A 812 -5.47 -22.91 7.00
N LEU A 813 -4.50 -23.77 6.72
CA LEU A 813 -3.16 -23.39 6.26
C LEU A 813 -3.20 -22.91 4.80
N VAL A 814 -2.67 -21.72 4.52
CA VAL A 814 -2.61 -21.12 3.17
C VAL A 814 -1.18 -21.05 2.61
N GLY A 815 -0.17 -21.11 3.48
CA GLY A 815 1.22 -21.24 3.05
C GLY A 815 2.22 -21.47 4.19
N ILE A 816 3.48 -21.64 3.80
CA ILE A 816 4.63 -21.75 4.72
C ILE A 816 5.49 -20.50 4.57
N ASN A 817 5.66 -19.76 5.65
CA ASN A 817 6.50 -18.56 5.73
C ASN A 817 7.90 -18.86 5.19
N SER A 818 8.48 -17.99 4.33
CA SER A 818 9.81 -18.22 3.76
C SER A 818 10.72 -17.00 3.90
N PHE A 819 10.45 -15.91 3.17
CA PHE A 819 11.32 -14.72 3.17
C PHE A 819 10.53 -13.41 3.22
N ILE A 820 11.23 -12.35 3.59
CA ILE A 820 10.74 -10.97 3.58
C ILE A 820 11.35 -10.29 2.35
N GLY A 821 10.54 -9.54 1.59
CA GLY A 821 11.02 -8.79 0.44
C GLY A 821 12.17 -7.84 0.82
N GLY A 822 13.25 -7.85 0.04
CA GLY A 822 14.45 -7.07 0.33
C GLY A 822 14.19 -5.56 0.40
N THR A 823 14.74 -4.94 1.44
CA THR A 823 14.58 -3.55 1.92
C THR A 823 13.30 -3.28 2.71
N ALA A 824 13.44 -3.11 4.02
CA ALA A 824 12.49 -2.37 4.84
C ALA A 824 12.52 -0.91 4.35
N VAL A 825 11.57 -0.55 3.49
CA VAL A 825 11.47 0.81 2.92
C VAL A 825 10.54 1.63 3.80
N GLY A 826 11.10 2.26 4.84
CA GLY A 826 10.41 3.28 5.64
C GLY A 826 9.28 2.77 6.56
N PRO A 827 8.63 3.68 7.30
CA PRO A 827 7.57 3.33 8.23
C PRO A 827 6.29 3.03 7.43
N GLY A 828 5.97 1.75 7.22
CA GLY A 828 4.71 1.34 6.59
C GLY A 828 4.77 0.05 5.77
N GLY A 829 4.84 -1.11 6.45
CA GLY A 829 4.45 -2.41 5.88
C GLY A 829 5.59 -3.41 5.68
N VAL A 830 5.50 -4.55 6.36
CA VAL A 830 6.36 -5.70 6.13
C VAL A 830 5.81 -6.52 4.96
N GLN A 831 6.61 -6.68 3.90
CA GLN A 831 6.26 -7.53 2.76
C GLN A 831 6.73 -8.97 3.01
N SER A 832 5.77 -9.85 3.24
CA SER A 832 6.03 -11.23 3.65
C SER A 832 5.65 -12.20 2.55
N PHE A 833 6.55 -13.12 2.22
CA PHE A 833 6.35 -14.14 1.20
C PHE A 833 6.34 -15.53 1.83
N SER A 834 5.24 -16.24 1.62
CA SER A 834 5.05 -17.62 2.06
C SER A 834 4.86 -18.52 0.85
N ILE A 835 5.45 -19.70 0.84
CA ILE A 835 5.23 -20.70 -0.22
C ILE A 835 3.78 -21.15 -0.12
N ALA A 836 3.01 -20.92 -1.18
CA ALA A 836 1.57 -21.21 -1.16
C ALA A 836 1.33 -22.71 -1.06
N MET A 837 0.30 -23.12 -0.29
CA MET A 837 -0.05 -24.53 -0.15
C MET A 837 -0.20 -25.26 -1.49
N PRO A 838 -0.78 -24.68 -2.56
CA PRO A 838 -0.76 -25.33 -3.88
C PRO A 838 0.64 -25.73 -4.37
N SER A 839 1.65 -24.87 -4.21
CA SER A 839 3.03 -25.19 -4.59
C SER A 839 3.72 -26.16 -3.62
N ALA A 840 3.44 -26.04 -2.32
CA ALA A 840 3.95 -26.98 -1.33
C ALA A 840 3.39 -28.40 -1.54
N LEU A 841 2.07 -28.51 -1.72
CA LEU A 841 1.39 -29.77 -2.02
C LEU A 841 1.82 -30.34 -3.38
N ASP A 842 2.01 -29.49 -4.39
CA ASP A 842 2.54 -29.93 -5.68
C ASP A 842 3.93 -30.53 -5.52
N ALA A 843 4.83 -29.89 -4.77
CA ALA A 843 6.16 -30.43 -4.49
C ALA A 843 6.09 -31.76 -3.71
N LEU A 844 5.32 -31.81 -2.61
CA LEU A 844 5.16 -33.03 -1.80
C LEU A 844 4.61 -34.21 -2.62
N ARG A 845 3.62 -33.96 -3.50
CA ARG A 845 3.06 -34.98 -4.39
C ARG A 845 4.04 -35.37 -5.50
N ARG A 846 4.61 -34.38 -6.19
CA ARG A 846 5.55 -34.58 -7.30
C ARG A 846 6.78 -35.38 -6.87
N GLU A 847 7.24 -35.14 -5.64
CA GLU A 847 8.44 -35.75 -5.09
C GLU A 847 8.14 -36.99 -4.23
N GLY A 848 6.87 -37.46 -4.22
CA GLY A 848 6.49 -38.73 -3.61
C GLY A 848 6.79 -38.82 -2.10
N VAL A 849 6.69 -37.71 -1.39
CA VAL A 849 7.13 -37.61 0.01
C VAL A 849 6.28 -38.50 0.91
N ARG A 850 6.94 -39.39 1.67
CA ARG A 850 6.32 -40.33 2.60
C ARG A 850 6.72 -40.06 4.04
N PHE A 851 5.79 -40.33 4.94
CA PHE A 851 6.00 -40.33 6.39
C PHE A 851 5.41 -41.61 6.99
N ALA A 852 6.18 -42.31 7.83
CA ALA A 852 5.82 -43.61 8.38
C ALA A 852 5.31 -44.62 7.31
N GLY A 853 5.96 -44.63 6.13
CA GLY A 853 5.59 -45.51 5.01
C GLY A 853 4.37 -45.08 4.18
N LYS A 854 3.60 -44.09 4.63
CA LYS A 854 2.38 -43.59 3.96
C LYS A 854 2.70 -42.31 3.17
N PRO A 855 2.05 -42.05 2.02
CA PRO A 855 2.14 -40.75 1.35
C PRO A 855 1.69 -39.64 2.31
N LEU A 856 2.47 -38.56 2.40
CA LEU A 856 2.14 -37.44 3.29
C LEU A 856 0.94 -36.62 2.78
N VAL A 857 0.75 -36.58 1.46
CA VAL A 857 -0.40 -35.98 0.79
C VAL A 857 -1.10 -37.08 -0.03
N PRO A 858 -2.42 -37.27 0.11
CA PRO A 858 -3.19 -38.24 -0.66
C PRO A 858 -3.14 -38.01 -2.19
#